data_AF-A0A4R5D1Q7-F1
#
_entry.id   AF-A0A4R5D1Q7-F1
#
_cell.length_a   1.000
_cell.length_b   1.000
_cell.length_c   1.000
_cell.angle_alpha   90.00
_cell.angle_beta   90.00
_cell.angle_gamma   90.00
#
_symmetry.space_group_name_H-M   'P 1'
#
loop_
_entity.id
_entity.type
_entity.pdbx_description
1 polymer ?
#
loop_
_entity_poly.entity_id
_entity_poly.type
_entity_poly.pdbx_seq_one_letter_code
_entity_poly.pdbx_strand_id
1 'polypeptide(L)'
;MDSKTVFELRNEAKNLEGISKLNKLTEALNLAQRLFSVEPYDEWIQKAFAYTLIDLSKYYIFNKNINQAGVYYNQLLLINFQEVDDIIESQKNFLRPKIDVNYTEVQKAEELSKNGNHRDALNIFKKLITENRLTELHHEAYGWVIYRYIKDKENELTSIQVRTFLRDYIDLKNERPSMLHSMILNFALHYSKDHSDFNLYNFFKLWNPLNLRNEDKKKQHFNDKEIPSLISRIFREFNEKDLSIDIDFLIENTDLNIGEDLNTWECFLDWDDLNTSVKIYTSTQKVLDLLREPYFWRLFNAYKENKKSELWNVFNKYNQTFSKYERSKWHSEILSIAERYMQETEEWRFLDFFKIWNPENLLDEDWKEVKKDNKVYKPLAIKCIKKTFEIIKTQNKEFSENWLIPIYSKAVQLYPNDEWLLRENALLLIKNNEFESAINIYRKLVLELGDKSYIWNEFSSCFKNKKDLKIGMLSKAIQLEKNEDFLGDIHLELAKTLFDNGLIENCIVELNSYKIHRELKGWRLSESFIEISNKTKNQNTNLKDNKSLYDKYIPIAELYAYEEIDWTEVILVDKWKNEGKERIAFTNGKTIDFSIGSRRFGLLKQSSIGKVYKFKLHKQEIKKEVEAKFAWMGKTTITDYKYIPLIVDKSEKPDWSILDDIYATIDYINTEKNIIHAITTDNKEVFFPKGKIQLQIGDFIKAKYYSKKVKDEIRIELKDIAKIDKENAVVHFSKIIAVIDGVNKEKNLFHYVGSATVQGIIRFTETDIIPEEGKFLEIFYTSKKHRTENRTIIKPIQINETEEINPKLIKSINGILVLKYKTSGGTVDFYDLDEDDMSYTSPDFGFVGDFYVPKNVLCENKITTNCNITATAIFSGDKWKIIKLEKV
;
A
#
# COMPACT_ATOMS: atom_id res chain seq x y z
N MET A 1 -45.73 -23.28 37.39
CA MET A 1 -47.13 -22.94 37.07
C MET A 1 -47.09 -22.21 35.74
N ASP A 2 -47.90 -22.65 34.81
CA ASP A 2 -47.93 -22.20 33.41
C ASP A 2 -49.18 -21.35 33.13
N SER A 3 -49.28 -20.79 31.92
CA SER A 3 -50.45 -20.03 31.45
C SER A 3 -51.76 -20.85 31.54
N LYS A 4 -51.68 -22.18 31.41
CA LYS A 4 -52.82 -23.09 31.58
C LYS A 4 -53.45 -22.99 32.97
N THR A 5 -52.63 -22.88 34.00
CA THR A 5 -53.10 -22.68 35.40
C THR A 5 -53.90 -21.38 35.53
N VAL A 6 -53.49 -20.30 34.84
CA VAL A 6 -54.25 -19.03 34.81
C VAL A 6 -55.61 -19.22 34.13
N PHE A 7 -55.67 -19.93 33.00
CA PHE A 7 -56.93 -20.22 32.32
C PHE A 7 -57.88 -21.09 33.16
N GLU A 8 -57.35 -22.06 33.91
CA GLU A 8 -58.13 -22.90 34.83
C GLU A 8 -58.79 -22.06 35.94
N LEU A 9 -58.01 -21.19 36.61
CA LEU A 9 -58.53 -20.27 37.63
C LEU A 9 -59.62 -19.34 37.08
N ARG A 10 -59.43 -18.79 35.87
CA ARG A 10 -60.45 -18.00 35.19
C ARG A 10 -61.72 -18.79 34.88
N ASN A 11 -61.57 -20.06 34.48
CA ASN A 11 -62.70 -20.91 34.16
C ASN A 11 -63.51 -21.27 35.42
N GLU A 12 -62.84 -21.54 36.55
CA GLU A 12 -63.48 -21.72 37.86
C GLU A 12 -64.29 -20.48 38.26
N ALA A 13 -63.73 -19.28 38.05
CA ALA A 13 -64.38 -18.02 38.40
C ALA A 13 -65.69 -17.77 37.65
N LYS A 14 -65.95 -18.41 36.50
CA LYS A 14 -67.19 -18.23 35.74
C LYS A 14 -68.43 -18.64 36.53
N ASN A 15 -68.31 -19.69 37.36
CA ASN A 15 -69.40 -20.28 38.13
C ASN A 15 -69.55 -19.66 39.54
N LEU A 16 -68.75 -18.64 39.86
CA LEU A 16 -68.78 -17.94 41.14
C LEU A 16 -69.46 -16.58 40.99
N GLU A 17 -69.96 -16.02 42.09
CA GLU A 17 -70.51 -14.67 42.18
C GLU A 17 -69.91 -13.88 43.35
N GLY A 18 -70.10 -12.56 43.34
CA GLY A 18 -69.66 -11.67 44.40
C GLY A 18 -68.16 -11.78 44.74
N ILE A 19 -67.84 -11.75 46.04
CA ILE A 19 -66.46 -11.70 46.52
C ILE A 19 -65.66 -12.97 46.21
N SER A 20 -66.31 -14.14 46.12
CA SER A 20 -65.66 -15.41 45.77
C SER A 20 -65.14 -15.39 44.34
N LYS A 21 -65.91 -14.81 43.41
CA LYS A 21 -65.46 -14.58 42.03
C LYS A 21 -64.27 -13.64 41.97
N LEU A 22 -64.34 -12.53 42.71
CA LEU A 22 -63.26 -11.55 42.75
C LEU A 22 -61.95 -12.18 43.27
N ASN A 23 -62.00 -12.89 44.39
CA ASN A 23 -60.81 -13.55 44.97
C ASN A 23 -60.15 -14.50 43.96
N LYS A 24 -60.95 -15.27 43.23
CA LYS A 24 -60.46 -16.21 42.22
C LYS A 24 -59.85 -15.49 41.00
N LEU A 25 -60.46 -14.40 40.53
CA LEU A 25 -59.89 -13.58 39.45
C LEU A 25 -58.62 -12.83 39.89
N THR A 26 -58.54 -12.39 41.15
CA THR A 26 -57.34 -11.77 41.72
C THR A 26 -56.19 -12.78 41.85
N GLU A 27 -56.49 -14.03 42.21
CA GLU A 27 -55.52 -15.13 42.20
C GLU A 27 -54.96 -15.35 40.78
N ALA A 28 -55.85 -15.43 39.79
CA ALA A 28 -55.46 -15.54 38.38
C ALA A 28 -54.61 -14.35 37.92
N LEU A 29 -54.96 -13.12 38.33
CA LEU A 29 -54.22 -11.91 37.96
C LEU A 29 -52.81 -11.92 38.53
N ASN A 30 -52.65 -12.25 39.82
CA ASN A 30 -51.35 -12.30 40.47
C ASN A 30 -50.41 -13.31 39.79
N LEU A 31 -50.94 -14.45 39.38
CA LEU A 31 -50.16 -15.45 38.65
C LEU A 31 -49.82 -14.97 37.24
N ALA A 32 -50.80 -14.45 36.50
CA ALA A 32 -50.61 -13.97 35.13
C ALA A 32 -49.60 -12.81 35.06
N GLN A 33 -49.66 -11.87 36.01
CA GLN A 33 -48.74 -10.74 36.09
C GLN A 33 -47.30 -11.20 36.39
N ARG A 34 -47.12 -12.19 37.25
CA ARG A 34 -45.79 -12.79 37.50
C ARG A 34 -45.24 -13.45 36.24
N LEU A 35 -46.05 -14.23 35.54
CA LEU A 35 -45.63 -14.87 34.28
C LEU A 35 -45.26 -13.83 33.22
N PHE A 36 -46.10 -12.81 33.03
CA PHE A 36 -45.86 -11.72 32.08
C PHE A 36 -44.60 -10.92 32.39
N SER A 37 -44.24 -10.76 33.68
CA SER A 37 -42.99 -10.08 34.06
C SER A 37 -41.72 -10.86 33.72
N VAL A 38 -41.81 -12.19 33.57
CA VAL A 38 -40.67 -13.06 33.25
C VAL A 38 -40.58 -13.30 31.73
N GLU A 39 -41.71 -13.55 31.07
CA GLU A 39 -41.79 -13.84 29.63
C GLU A 39 -42.84 -12.93 28.95
N PRO A 40 -42.55 -11.63 28.78
CA PRO A 40 -43.53 -10.66 28.27
C PRO A 40 -43.88 -10.84 26.79
N TYR A 41 -43.10 -11.62 26.04
CA TYR A 41 -43.28 -11.86 24.61
C TYR A 41 -43.92 -13.21 24.29
N ASP A 42 -44.19 -14.06 25.29
CA ASP A 42 -44.90 -15.33 25.05
C ASP A 42 -46.39 -15.08 24.79
N GLU A 43 -46.88 -15.56 23.65
CA GLU A 43 -48.24 -15.34 23.18
C GLU A 43 -49.30 -15.84 24.17
N TRP A 44 -49.09 -17.02 24.78
CA TRP A 44 -50.06 -17.62 25.70
C TRP A 44 -50.09 -16.91 27.05
N ILE A 45 -48.94 -16.42 27.51
CA ILE A 45 -48.84 -15.59 28.72
C ILE A 45 -49.51 -14.23 28.49
N GLN A 46 -49.26 -13.59 27.34
CA GLN A 46 -49.94 -12.35 26.95
C GLN A 46 -51.47 -12.53 26.93
N LYS A 47 -51.95 -13.60 26.29
CA LYS A 47 -53.39 -13.92 26.22
C LYS A 47 -53.95 -14.22 27.61
N ALA A 48 -53.27 -15.02 28.43
CA ALA A 48 -53.72 -15.34 29.77
C ALA A 48 -53.86 -14.08 30.65
N PHE A 49 -52.89 -13.17 30.57
CA PHE A 49 -52.93 -11.89 31.28
C PHE A 49 -54.06 -10.99 30.76
N ALA A 50 -54.13 -10.79 29.44
CA ALA A 50 -55.13 -9.95 28.80
C ALA A 50 -56.56 -10.40 29.12
N TYR A 51 -56.85 -11.68 29.00
CA TYR A 51 -58.19 -12.18 29.30
C TYR A 51 -58.53 -12.09 30.80
N THR A 52 -57.55 -12.22 31.70
CA THR A 52 -57.77 -11.98 33.14
C THR A 52 -58.16 -10.52 33.40
N LEU A 53 -57.48 -9.58 32.75
CA LEU A 53 -57.82 -8.16 32.82
C LEU A 53 -59.20 -7.86 32.26
N ILE A 54 -59.58 -8.49 31.13
CA ILE A 54 -60.94 -8.39 30.55
C ILE A 54 -62.00 -8.87 31.55
N ASP A 55 -61.80 -10.03 32.18
CA ASP A 55 -62.76 -10.57 33.14
C ASP A 55 -62.90 -9.68 34.38
N LEU A 56 -61.80 -9.12 34.88
CA LEU A 56 -61.81 -8.14 35.98
C LEU A 56 -62.48 -6.83 35.57
N SER A 57 -62.21 -6.29 34.38
CA SER A 57 -62.92 -5.11 33.87
C SER A 57 -64.42 -5.34 33.79
N LYS A 58 -64.87 -6.49 33.27
CA LYS A 58 -66.29 -6.87 33.24
C LYS A 58 -66.89 -6.98 34.63
N TYR A 59 -66.17 -7.62 35.57
CA TYR A 59 -66.62 -7.74 36.96
C TYR A 59 -66.84 -6.36 37.60
N TYR A 60 -65.89 -5.44 37.47
CA TYR A 60 -66.01 -4.12 38.08
C TYR A 60 -67.04 -3.22 37.39
N ILE A 61 -67.22 -3.34 36.06
CA ILE A 61 -68.34 -2.70 35.34
C ILE A 61 -69.68 -3.19 35.90
N PHE A 62 -69.86 -4.50 36.06
CA PHE A 62 -71.10 -5.08 36.59
C PHE A 62 -71.41 -4.57 38.00
N ASN A 63 -70.37 -4.40 38.83
CA ASN A 63 -70.49 -3.86 40.19
C ASN A 63 -70.51 -2.32 40.26
N LYS A 64 -70.68 -1.62 39.13
CA LYS A 64 -70.73 -0.15 39.01
C LYS A 64 -69.47 0.58 39.53
N ASN A 65 -68.34 -0.12 39.65
CA ASN A 65 -67.07 0.48 40.02
C ASN A 65 -66.23 0.71 38.75
N ILE A 66 -66.61 1.76 38.02
CA ILE A 66 -66.02 2.09 36.72
C ILE A 66 -64.54 2.47 36.85
N ASN A 67 -64.15 3.16 37.94
CA ASN A 67 -62.76 3.54 38.19
C ASN A 67 -61.84 2.31 38.21
N GLN A 68 -62.22 1.27 38.94
CA GLN A 68 -61.41 0.06 39.03
C GLN A 68 -61.44 -0.76 37.74
N ALA A 69 -62.57 -0.77 37.01
CA ALA A 69 -62.63 -1.36 35.67
C ALA A 69 -61.67 -0.67 34.70
N GLY A 70 -61.56 0.67 34.81
CA GLY A 70 -60.64 1.50 34.04
C GLY A 70 -59.16 1.20 34.32
N VAL A 71 -58.80 0.93 35.59
CA VAL A 71 -57.42 0.52 35.94
C VAL A 71 -57.01 -0.73 35.17
N TYR A 72 -57.84 -1.79 35.18
CA TYR A 72 -57.52 -3.03 34.46
C TYR A 72 -57.61 -2.89 32.94
N TYR A 73 -58.53 -2.06 32.45
CA TYR A 73 -58.62 -1.78 31.02
C TYR A 73 -57.39 -1.02 30.51
N ASN A 74 -56.85 -0.08 31.28
CA ASN A 74 -55.60 0.59 30.94
C ASN A 74 -54.41 -0.39 30.95
N GLN A 75 -54.35 -1.32 31.90
CA GLN A 75 -53.34 -2.39 31.87
C GLN A 75 -53.48 -3.29 30.64
N LEU A 76 -54.72 -3.57 30.20
CA LEU A 76 -54.99 -4.36 29.00
C LEU A 76 -54.51 -3.65 27.72
N LEU A 77 -54.63 -2.32 27.66
CA LEU A 77 -54.15 -1.51 26.52
C LEU A 77 -52.62 -1.48 26.42
N LEU A 78 -51.90 -1.71 27.51
CA LEU A 78 -50.43 -1.70 27.55
C LEU A 78 -49.79 -3.02 27.09
N ILE A 79 -50.57 -4.07 26.83
CA ILE A 79 -50.03 -5.36 26.34
C ILE A 79 -49.73 -5.23 24.84
N ASN A 80 -48.46 -5.39 24.48
CA ASN A 80 -47.99 -5.34 23.09
C ASN A 80 -48.01 -6.75 22.45
N PHE A 81 -49.09 -7.06 21.72
CA PHE A 81 -49.24 -8.34 21.03
C PHE A 81 -48.45 -8.35 19.72
N GLN A 82 -47.76 -9.47 19.43
CA GLN A 82 -47.05 -9.65 18.14
C GLN A 82 -48.03 -9.75 16.95
N GLU A 83 -49.19 -10.37 17.16
CA GLU A 83 -50.28 -10.47 16.20
C GLU A 83 -51.61 -10.01 16.83
N VAL A 84 -52.48 -9.39 16.02
CA VAL A 84 -53.78 -8.90 16.49
C VAL A 84 -54.71 -10.08 16.78
N ASP A 85 -55.15 -10.21 18.03
CA ASP A 85 -56.20 -11.16 18.41
C ASP A 85 -57.57 -10.49 18.28
N ASP A 86 -58.32 -10.85 17.24
CA ASP A 86 -59.63 -10.27 16.92
C ASP A 86 -60.64 -10.37 18.08
N ILE A 87 -60.53 -11.40 18.91
CA ILE A 87 -61.44 -11.61 20.04
C ILE A 87 -61.09 -10.62 21.14
N ILE A 88 -59.81 -10.50 21.52
CA ILE A 88 -59.35 -9.54 22.52
C ILE A 88 -59.67 -8.10 22.06
N GLU A 89 -59.47 -7.80 20.78
CA GLU A 89 -59.77 -6.48 20.23
C GLU A 89 -61.28 -6.18 20.23
N SER A 90 -62.11 -7.16 19.88
CA SER A 90 -63.57 -7.06 20.06
C SER A 90 -63.95 -6.82 21.53
N GLN A 91 -63.28 -7.48 22.48
CA GLN A 91 -63.51 -7.24 23.91
C GLN A 91 -63.08 -5.84 24.34
N LYS A 92 -61.95 -5.32 23.86
CA LYS A 92 -61.53 -3.94 24.14
C LYS A 92 -62.58 -2.96 23.64
N ASN A 93 -63.06 -3.13 22.41
CA ASN A 93 -64.11 -2.31 21.81
C ASN A 93 -65.45 -2.38 22.58
N PHE A 94 -65.79 -3.55 23.14
CA PHE A 94 -66.97 -3.70 24.00
C PHE A 94 -66.82 -3.02 25.36
N LEU A 95 -65.62 -3.05 25.95
CA LEU A 95 -65.34 -2.48 27.26
C LEU A 95 -65.23 -0.95 27.21
N ARG A 96 -64.60 -0.40 26.16
CA ARG A 96 -64.30 1.02 26.00
C ARG A 96 -65.49 1.96 26.27
N PRO A 97 -66.67 1.84 25.62
CA PRO A 97 -67.81 2.74 25.86
C PRO A 97 -68.42 2.64 27.26
N LYS A 98 -68.14 1.56 28.00
CA LYS A 98 -68.65 1.34 29.36
C LYS A 98 -67.73 1.89 30.44
N ILE A 99 -66.47 2.13 30.08
CA ILE A 99 -65.41 2.59 30.97
C ILE A 99 -65.17 4.08 30.75
N ASP A 100 -65.10 4.51 29.49
CA ASP A 100 -64.96 5.91 29.12
C ASP A 100 -66.33 6.56 28.93
N VAL A 101 -66.74 7.35 29.93
CA VAL A 101 -68.00 8.11 29.94
C VAL A 101 -68.09 9.15 28.82
N ASN A 102 -66.98 9.50 28.16
CA ASN A 102 -66.90 10.48 27.09
C ASN A 102 -66.77 9.84 25.69
N TYR A 103 -66.66 8.51 25.62
CA TYR A 103 -66.37 7.78 24.37
C TYR A 103 -67.27 8.18 23.20
N THR A 104 -68.58 8.29 23.45
CA THR A 104 -69.55 8.63 22.39
C THR A 104 -69.37 10.07 21.87
N GLU A 105 -69.08 11.03 22.76
CA GLU A 105 -68.82 12.42 22.36
C GLU A 105 -67.49 12.54 21.60
N VAL A 106 -66.45 11.82 22.03
CA VAL A 106 -65.14 11.76 21.35
C VAL A 106 -65.26 11.11 19.97
N GLN A 107 -65.95 9.98 19.85
CA GLN A 107 -66.18 9.31 18.57
C GLN A 107 -66.93 10.22 17.59
N LYS A 108 -67.97 10.91 18.07
CA LYS A 108 -68.70 11.90 17.27
C LYS A 108 -67.78 13.03 16.79
N ALA A 109 -66.89 13.53 17.65
CA ALA A 109 -65.92 14.55 17.26
C ALA A 109 -64.93 14.04 16.21
N GLU A 110 -64.45 12.80 16.33
CA GLU A 110 -63.58 12.18 15.33
C GLU A 110 -64.27 12.02 13.97
N GLU A 111 -65.51 11.53 13.95
CA GLU A 111 -66.31 11.39 12.72
C GLU A 111 -66.56 12.74 12.05
N LEU A 112 -66.96 13.76 12.83
CA LEU A 112 -67.11 15.13 12.34
C LEU A 112 -65.80 15.65 11.74
N SER A 113 -64.68 15.43 12.44
CA SER A 113 -63.36 15.84 11.97
C SER A 113 -62.93 15.11 10.70
N LYS A 114 -63.18 13.80 10.57
CA LYS A 114 -62.86 13.03 9.35
C LYS A 114 -63.71 13.48 8.15
N ASN A 115 -64.93 13.94 8.40
CA ASN A 115 -65.88 14.40 7.38
C ASN A 115 -65.76 15.90 7.03
N GLY A 116 -64.70 16.59 7.48
CA GLY A 116 -64.46 18.01 7.16
C GLY A 116 -65.14 19.02 8.09
N ASN A 117 -65.98 18.58 9.03
CA ASN A 117 -66.64 19.44 10.02
C ASN A 117 -65.73 19.72 11.23
N HIS A 118 -64.54 20.24 10.95
CA HIS A 118 -63.46 20.38 11.94
C HIS A 118 -63.80 21.34 13.10
N ARG A 119 -64.56 22.42 12.84
CA ARG A 119 -64.94 23.41 13.85
C ARG A 119 -65.88 22.82 14.91
N ASP A 120 -66.84 22.01 14.50
CA ASP A 120 -67.78 21.35 15.42
C ASP A 120 -67.07 20.26 16.24
N ALA A 121 -66.16 19.53 15.62
CA ALA A 121 -65.28 18.59 16.33
C ALA A 121 -64.44 19.29 17.41
N LEU A 122 -63.84 20.45 17.10
CA LEU A 122 -63.10 21.25 18.08
C LEU A 122 -64.00 21.77 19.20
N ASN A 123 -65.24 22.17 18.90
CA ASN A 123 -66.17 22.65 19.92
C ASN A 123 -66.52 21.56 20.94
N ILE A 124 -66.63 20.30 20.50
CA ILE A 124 -66.83 19.15 21.40
C ILE A 124 -65.63 19.01 22.34
N PHE A 125 -64.40 19.03 21.82
CA PHE A 125 -63.20 18.95 22.67
C PHE A 125 -63.03 20.16 23.60
N LYS A 126 -63.36 21.38 23.14
CA LYS A 126 -63.38 22.57 24.00
C LYS A 126 -64.34 22.40 25.18
N LYS A 127 -65.54 21.86 24.93
CA LYS A 127 -66.52 21.55 25.99
C LYS A 127 -65.94 20.54 26.99
N LEU A 128 -65.33 19.45 26.50
CA LEU A 128 -64.70 18.44 27.35
C LEU A 128 -63.57 19.02 28.21
N ILE A 129 -62.77 19.95 27.67
CA ILE A 129 -61.72 20.65 28.42
C ILE A 129 -62.34 21.55 29.50
N THR A 130 -63.32 22.39 29.16
CA THR A 130 -63.95 23.31 30.12
C THR A 130 -64.67 22.59 31.27
N GLU A 131 -65.17 21.38 31.02
CA GLU A 131 -65.82 20.54 32.02
C GLU A 131 -64.84 19.62 32.78
N ASN A 132 -63.53 19.73 32.51
CA ASN A 132 -62.48 18.87 33.08
C ASN A 132 -62.73 17.36 32.87
N ARG A 133 -63.32 17.02 31.71
CA ARG A 133 -63.67 15.64 31.30
C ARG A 133 -62.69 15.07 30.27
N LEU A 134 -61.80 15.87 29.72
CA LEU A 134 -60.75 15.41 28.82
C LEU A 134 -59.68 14.65 29.63
N THR A 135 -59.41 13.40 29.25
CA THR A 135 -58.37 12.56 29.88
C THR A 135 -57.33 12.15 28.83
N GLU A 136 -56.24 11.54 29.29
CA GLU A 136 -55.15 11.07 28.42
C GLU A 136 -55.63 10.10 27.32
N LEU A 137 -56.70 9.34 27.59
CA LEU A 137 -57.34 8.44 26.62
C LEU A 137 -57.87 9.15 25.36
N HIS A 138 -58.17 10.44 25.46
CA HIS A 138 -58.77 11.23 24.38
C HIS A 138 -57.74 12.10 23.63
N HIS A 139 -56.50 12.17 24.13
CA HIS A 139 -55.49 13.09 23.60
C HIS A 139 -55.13 12.82 22.14
N GLU A 140 -55.02 11.55 21.72
CA GLU A 140 -54.75 11.20 20.32
C GLU A 140 -55.87 11.67 19.39
N ALA A 141 -57.13 11.41 19.76
CA ALA A 141 -58.30 11.86 19.01
C ALA A 141 -58.34 13.39 18.92
N TYR A 142 -58.11 14.10 20.03
CA TYR A 142 -58.07 15.56 20.02
C TYR A 142 -56.94 16.09 19.14
N GLY A 143 -55.75 15.49 19.21
CA GLY A 143 -54.61 15.88 18.39
C GLY A 143 -54.89 15.72 16.88
N TRP A 144 -55.56 14.65 16.45
CA TRP A 144 -56.03 14.51 15.06
C TRP A 144 -57.01 15.60 14.66
N VAL A 145 -57.92 15.99 15.57
CA VAL A 145 -58.86 17.09 15.31
C VAL A 145 -58.11 18.42 15.16
N ILE A 146 -57.13 18.70 16.04
CA ILE A 146 -56.26 19.88 15.93
C ILE A 146 -55.56 19.88 14.57
N TYR A 147 -54.85 18.80 14.22
CA TYR A 147 -54.09 18.69 12.98
C TYR A 147 -54.96 18.96 11.75
N ARG A 148 -56.11 18.29 11.64
CA ARG A 148 -56.99 18.45 10.47
C ARG A 148 -57.56 19.87 10.38
N TYR A 149 -57.93 20.47 11.52
CA TYR A 149 -58.42 21.84 11.55
C TYR A 149 -57.35 22.85 11.09
N ILE A 150 -56.15 22.81 11.67
CA ILE A 150 -55.09 23.78 11.31
C ILE A 150 -54.62 23.60 9.87
N LYS A 151 -54.65 22.37 9.33
CA LYS A 151 -54.31 22.08 7.94
C LYS A 151 -55.37 22.58 6.96
N ASP A 152 -56.65 22.39 7.25
CA ASP A 152 -57.75 22.88 6.39
C ASP A 152 -57.86 24.40 6.42
N LYS A 153 -57.67 24.99 7.62
CA LYS A 153 -57.88 26.43 7.88
C LYS A 153 -56.61 27.25 7.94
N GLU A 154 -55.48 26.75 7.44
CA GLU A 154 -54.17 27.40 7.52
C GLU A 154 -54.21 28.87 7.04
N ASN A 155 -54.84 29.12 5.89
CA ASN A 155 -54.95 30.46 5.29
C ASN A 155 -55.99 31.37 5.95
N GLU A 156 -56.88 30.81 6.79
CA GLU A 156 -57.94 31.56 7.50
C GLU A 156 -57.53 31.93 8.93
N LEU A 157 -56.56 31.21 9.50
CA LEU A 157 -56.10 31.39 10.88
C LEU A 157 -54.99 32.43 10.96
N THR A 158 -55.01 33.21 12.04
CA THR A 158 -53.86 34.07 12.39
C THR A 158 -52.69 33.23 12.90
N SER A 159 -51.47 33.74 12.76
CA SER A 159 -50.26 33.06 13.27
C SER A 159 -50.32 32.79 14.77
N ILE A 160 -50.97 33.66 15.56
CA ILE A 160 -51.22 33.43 16.98
C ILE A 160 -52.12 32.20 17.19
N GLN A 161 -53.19 32.05 16.41
CA GLN A 161 -54.10 30.92 16.52
C GLN A 161 -53.41 29.61 16.15
N VAL A 162 -52.66 29.57 15.05
CA VAL A 162 -51.91 28.36 14.65
C VAL A 162 -50.90 27.97 15.73
N ARG A 163 -50.11 28.91 16.24
CA ARG A 163 -49.16 28.65 17.34
C ARG A 163 -49.85 28.19 18.62
N THR A 164 -51.04 28.73 18.91
CA THR A 164 -51.86 28.29 20.06
C THR A 164 -52.23 26.82 19.90
N PHE A 165 -52.75 26.42 18.75
CA PHE A 165 -53.09 25.01 18.48
C PHE A 165 -51.88 24.08 18.52
N LEU A 166 -50.73 24.51 17.97
CA LEU A 166 -49.50 23.73 18.02
C LEU A 166 -49.01 23.55 19.46
N ARG A 167 -49.06 24.60 20.29
CA ARG A 167 -48.76 24.50 21.73
C ARG A 167 -49.74 23.56 22.42
N ASP A 168 -51.04 23.75 22.21
CA ASP A 168 -52.08 22.93 22.81
C ASP A 168 -51.91 21.44 22.43
N TYR A 169 -51.42 21.14 21.21
CA TYR A 169 -51.03 19.80 20.80
C TYR A 169 -49.80 19.28 21.55
N ILE A 170 -48.74 20.09 21.69
CA ILE A 170 -47.51 19.69 22.40
C ILE A 170 -47.83 19.28 23.84
N ASP A 171 -48.75 19.99 24.50
CA ASP A 171 -49.20 19.72 25.87
C ASP A 171 -50.02 18.42 26.01
N LEU A 172 -50.46 17.81 24.90
CA LEU A 172 -51.14 16.52 24.90
C LEU A 172 -50.17 15.38 25.21
N LYS A 173 -50.64 14.43 26.01
CA LYS A 173 -49.94 13.17 26.31
C LYS A 173 -50.40 12.02 25.42
N ASN A 174 -50.48 12.28 24.11
CA ASN A 174 -50.79 11.25 23.13
C ASN A 174 -49.56 10.34 22.89
N GLU A 175 -49.75 9.18 22.26
CA GLU A 175 -48.66 8.24 21.99
C GLU A 175 -47.60 8.85 21.05
N ARG A 176 -46.32 8.70 21.41
CA ARG A 176 -45.16 9.22 20.68
C ARG A 176 -44.01 8.20 20.76
N PRO A 177 -43.27 7.94 19.67
CA PRO A 177 -43.46 8.49 18.32
C PRO A 177 -44.74 7.95 17.64
N SER A 178 -45.40 8.75 16.80
CA SER A 178 -46.64 8.35 16.11
C SER A 178 -46.82 9.08 14.77
N MET A 179 -47.70 8.56 13.90
CA MET A 179 -48.01 9.19 12.61
C MET A 179 -48.53 10.62 12.77
N LEU A 180 -49.42 10.84 13.73
CA LEU A 180 -49.92 12.18 14.04
C LEU A 180 -48.77 13.13 14.40
N HIS A 181 -47.83 12.65 15.22
CA HIS A 181 -46.69 13.46 15.66
C HIS A 181 -45.79 13.89 14.48
N SER A 182 -45.48 12.98 13.56
CA SER A 182 -44.76 13.29 12.31
C SER A 182 -45.54 14.24 11.41
N MET A 183 -46.87 14.08 11.32
CA MET A 183 -47.73 14.96 10.53
C MET A 183 -47.80 16.38 11.09
N ILE A 184 -47.78 16.54 12.41
CA ILE A 184 -47.68 17.85 13.07
C ILE A 184 -46.32 18.51 12.75
N LEU A 185 -45.21 17.76 12.84
CA LEU A 185 -43.89 18.30 12.50
C LEU A 185 -43.81 18.72 11.02
N ASN A 186 -44.33 17.88 10.12
CA ASN A 186 -44.39 18.19 8.70
C ASN A 186 -45.30 19.40 8.41
N PHE A 187 -46.40 19.59 9.14
CA PHE A 187 -47.20 20.82 9.06
C PHE A 187 -46.40 22.04 9.51
N ALA A 188 -45.72 21.96 10.67
CA ALA A 188 -44.91 23.06 11.19
C ALA A 188 -43.79 23.47 10.23
N LEU A 189 -43.16 22.51 9.54
CA LEU A 189 -42.17 22.77 8.49
C LEU A 189 -42.75 23.54 7.30
N HIS A 190 -43.93 23.15 6.81
CA HIS A 190 -44.56 23.89 5.70
C HIS A 190 -44.95 25.29 6.16
N TYR A 191 -45.54 25.39 7.35
CA TYR A 191 -45.97 26.66 7.93
C TYR A 191 -44.81 27.66 8.08
N SER A 192 -43.63 27.21 8.52
CA SER A 192 -42.46 28.09 8.74
C SER A 192 -41.91 28.74 7.47
N LYS A 193 -42.17 28.15 6.29
CA LYS A 193 -41.68 28.68 5.02
C LYS A 193 -42.29 30.03 4.69
N ASP A 194 -43.59 30.15 4.96
CA ASP A 194 -44.38 31.33 4.63
C ASP A 194 -44.56 32.28 5.84
N HIS A 195 -44.24 31.84 7.06
CA HIS A 195 -44.46 32.58 8.30
C HIS A 195 -43.17 32.83 9.07
N SER A 196 -42.51 33.97 8.81
CA SER A 196 -41.23 34.34 9.45
C SER A 196 -41.30 34.54 10.96
N ASP A 197 -42.49 34.78 11.51
CA ASP A 197 -42.70 34.92 12.96
C ASP A 197 -42.76 33.58 13.69
N PHE A 198 -42.84 32.46 12.97
CA PHE A 198 -42.81 31.11 13.53
C PHE A 198 -41.38 30.54 13.52
N ASN A 199 -40.80 30.39 14.71
CA ASN A 199 -39.46 29.81 14.86
C ASN A 199 -39.55 28.26 14.89
N LEU A 200 -39.31 27.64 13.73
CA LEU A 200 -39.37 26.18 13.57
C LEU A 200 -38.38 25.45 14.50
N TYR A 201 -37.19 26.00 14.75
CA TYR A 201 -36.20 25.37 15.62
C TYR A 201 -36.69 25.27 17.08
N ASN A 202 -37.26 26.35 17.61
CA ASN A 202 -37.84 26.34 18.95
C ASN A 202 -39.03 25.38 19.05
N PHE A 203 -39.87 25.31 18.01
CA PHE A 203 -40.93 24.32 17.94
C PHE A 203 -40.37 22.89 17.90
N PHE A 204 -39.34 22.63 17.10
CA PHE A 204 -38.71 21.32 16.99
C PHE A 204 -38.12 20.84 18.31
N LYS A 205 -37.53 21.74 19.11
CA LYS A 205 -37.12 21.44 20.50
C LYS A 205 -38.29 21.00 21.37
N LEU A 206 -39.40 21.75 21.35
CA LEU A 206 -40.60 21.43 22.11
C LEU A 206 -41.27 20.14 21.65
N TRP A 207 -41.20 19.86 20.35
CA TRP A 207 -41.67 18.62 19.73
C TRP A 207 -40.86 17.39 20.15
N ASN A 208 -39.61 17.60 20.60
CA ASN A 208 -38.65 16.58 21.03
C ASN A 208 -38.20 15.65 19.88
N PRO A 209 -37.01 15.85 19.30
CA PRO A 209 -36.51 15.09 18.15
C PRO A 209 -36.33 13.58 18.39
N LEU A 210 -36.31 13.12 19.65
CA LEU A 210 -36.31 11.70 19.99
C LEU A 210 -37.59 10.99 19.53
N ASN A 211 -38.66 11.73 19.26
CA ASN A 211 -39.91 11.20 18.73
C ASN A 211 -39.94 11.06 17.19
N LEU A 212 -38.80 11.24 16.51
CA LEU A 212 -38.70 10.97 15.07
C LEU A 212 -38.93 9.49 14.78
N ARG A 213 -39.88 9.20 13.89
CA ARG A 213 -40.08 7.84 13.38
C ARG A 213 -38.98 7.45 12.39
N ASN A 214 -38.84 6.14 12.12
CA ASN A 214 -37.92 5.64 11.10
C ASN A 214 -38.21 6.23 9.71
N GLU A 215 -39.48 6.47 9.38
CA GLU A 215 -39.91 7.07 8.11
C GLU A 215 -39.59 8.57 8.02
N ASP A 216 -39.44 9.26 9.15
CA ASP A 216 -39.05 10.68 9.17
C ASP A 216 -37.54 10.86 8.88
N LYS A 217 -36.76 9.79 9.12
CA LYS A 217 -35.30 9.73 8.96
C LYS A 217 -34.88 9.27 7.56
N LYS A 218 -35.75 8.54 6.86
CA LYS A 218 -35.49 7.97 5.52
C LYS A 218 -36.03 8.84 4.40
N LYS A 219 -35.40 8.76 3.23
CA LYS A 219 -35.91 9.35 2.01
C LYS A 219 -37.19 8.65 1.56
N GLN A 220 -38.03 9.35 0.82
CA GLN A 220 -39.31 8.84 0.31
C GLN A 220 -39.32 8.93 -1.22
N HIS A 221 -40.07 8.06 -1.89
CA HIS A 221 -40.26 8.12 -3.33
C HIS A 221 -41.72 8.46 -3.67
N PHE A 222 -41.91 9.43 -4.54
CA PHE A 222 -43.22 9.82 -5.04
C PHE A 222 -43.15 10.13 -6.53
N ASN A 223 -43.90 9.41 -7.37
CA ASN A 223 -43.87 9.55 -8.84
C ASN A 223 -42.44 9.54 -9.42
N ASP A 224 -41.63 8.56 -9.02
CA ASP A 224 -40.21 8.40 -9.38
C ASP A 224 -39.28 9.55 -8.96
N LYS A 225 -39.79 10.53 -8.20
CA LYS A 225 -38.98 11.59 -7.60
C LYS A 225 -38.61 11.20 -6.18
N GLU A 226 -37.32 11.27 -5.89
CA GLU A 226 -36.79 11.12 -4.55
C GLU A 226 -37.07 12.41 -3.75
N ILE A 227 -37.74 12.25 -2.61
CA ILE A 227 -38.04 13.30 -1.65
C ILE A 227 -37.09 13.11 -0.46
N PRO A 228 -36.31 14.15 -0.08
CA PRO A 228 -35.48 14.10 1.11
C PRO A 228 -36.29 13.79 2.38
N SER A 229 -35.65 13.15 3.36
CA SER A 229 -36.28 12.81 4.64
C SER A 229 -36.88 14.05 5.34
N LEU A 230 -37.85 13.85 6.22
CA LEU A 230 -38.44 14.96 6.97
C LEU A 230 -37.36 15.72 7.75
N ILE A 231 -36.47 15.00 8.44
CA ILE A 231 -35.38 15.62 9.19
C ILE A 231 -34.42 16.42 8.30
N SER A 232 -34.07 15.93 7.11
CA SER A 232 -33.24 16.65 6.14
C SER A 232 -33.91 17.97 5.71
N ARG A 233 -35.22 17.94 5.44
CA ARG A 233 -35.98 19.13 5.05
C ARG A 233 -36.10 20.15 6.19
N ILE A 234 -36.25 19.69 7.44
CA ILE A 234 -36.24 20.55 8.64
C ILE A 234 -34.88 21.27 8.78
N PHE A 235 -33.77 20.54 8.71
CA PHE A 235 -32.44 21.13 8.86
C PHE A 235 -32.09 22.10 7.72
N ARG A 236 -32.55 21.80 6.50
CA ARG A 236 -32.46 22.74 5.39
C ARG A 236 -33.19 24.05 5.68
N GLU A 237 -34.40 23.98 6.22
CA GLU A 237 -35.17 25.19 6.59
C GLU A 237 -34.46 26.01 7.67
N PHE A 238 -33.82 25.37 8.65
CA PHE A 238 -33.00 26.07 9.66
C PHE A 238 -31.90 26.91 9.02
N ASN A 239 -31.24 26.36 8.00
CA ASN A 239 -30.19 27.07 7.26
C ASN A 239 -30.76 28.18 6.37
N GLU A 240 -31.81 27.90 5.60
CA GLU A 240 -32.41 28.87 4.65
C GLU A 240 -32.97 30.10 5.38
N LYS A 241 -33.50 29.93 6.60
CA LYS A 241 -33.99 31.02 7.46
C LYS A 241 -32.93 31.60 8.39
N ASP A 242 -31.67 31.14 8.29
CA ASP A 242 -30.55 31.56 9.12
C ASP A 242 -30.85 31.51 10.64
N LEU A 243 -31.61 30.50 11.09
CA LEU A 243 -32.02 30.35 12.48
C LEU A 243 -30.81 30.11 13.40
N SER A 244 -30.86 30.66 14.62
CA SER A 244 -29.90 30.33 15.67
C SER A 244 -30.25 28.96 16.25
N ILE A 245 -29.40 27.97 15.96
CA ILE A 245 -29.59 26.57 16.37
C ILE A 245 -28.51 26.15 17.38
N ASP A 246 -28.90 25.28 18.31
CA ASP A 246 -27.96 24.60 19.21
C ASP A 246 -27.66 23.22 18.61
N ILE A 247 -26.47 23.09 18.04
CA ILE A 247 -26.06 21.85 17.36
C ILE A 247 -25.79 20.74 18.38
N ASP A 248 -25.30 21.07 19.58
CA ASP A 248 -25.04 20.09 20.63
C ASP A 248 -26.39 19.44 21.06
N PHE A 249 -27.43 20.26 21.26
CA PHE A 249 -28.79 19.75 21.47
C PHE A 249 -29.26 18.83 20.34
N LEU A 250 -29.07 19.22 19.07
CA LEU A 250 -29.51 18.42 17.92
C LEU A 250 -28.77 17.08 17.83
N ILE A 251 -27.47 17.06 18.13
CA ILE A 251 -26.66 15.83 18.18
C ILE A 251 -27.17 14.90 19.29
N GLU A 252 -27.41 15.44 20.48
CA GLU A 252 -27.84 14.65 21.66
C GLU A 252 -29.27 14.11 21.53
N ASN A 253 -30.15 14.83 20.83
CA ASN A 253 -31.59 14.52 20.81
C ASN A 253 -32.08 13.96 19.47
N THR A 254 -31.22 13.82 18.45
CA THR A 254 -31.60 13.26 17.15
C THR A 254 -30.88 11.93 16.90
N ASP A 255 -31.58 10.82 17.07
CA ASP A 255 -31.02 9.50 16.75
C ASP A 255 -31.28 9.14 15.28
N LEU A 256 -30.21 9.07 14.49
CA LEU A 256 -30.21 8.66 13.09
C LEU A 256 -29.65 7.23 12.89
N ASN A 257 -29.50 6.48 13.97
CA ASN A 257 -29.34 5.03 13.87
C ASN A 257 -30.70 4.42 13.54
N ILE A 258 -30.75 3.67 12.43
CA ILE A 258 -31.93 2.90 12.06
C ILE A 258 -31.70 1.51 12.68
N GLY A 259 -32.60 1.06 13.55
CA GLY A 259 -32.46 -0.22 14.28
C GLY A 259 -32.23 -1.42 13.35
N GLU A 260 -31.34 -2.32 13.81
CA GLU A 260 -31.03 -3.71 13.41
C GLU A 260 -30.89 -4.13 11.94
N ASP A 261 -31.13 -3.29 10.94
CA ASP A 261 -30.71 -3.55 9.55
C ASP A 261 -29.51 -2.68 9.19
N LEU A 262 -28.32 -3.15 9.58
CA LEU A 262 -27.00 -2.63 9.19
C LEU A 262 -26.78 -2.50 7.66
N ASN A 263 -27.74 -2.92 6.83
CA ASN A 263 -27.68 -2.94 5.37
C ASN A 263 -28.50 -1.84 4.66
N THR A 264 -29.18 -0.93 5.37
CA THR A 264 -30.11 0.03 4.70
C THR A 264 -29.78 1.51 4.85
N TRP A 265 -28.52 1.87 5.10
CA TRP A 265 -28.03 3.12 4.54
C TRP A 265 -27.34 2.76 3.22
N GLU A 266 -27.98 3.08 2.10
CA GLU A 266 -27.28 3.24 0.83
C GLU A 266 -26.27 4.37 1.02
N CYS A 267 -25.11 4.01 1.58
CA CYS A 267 -23.90 4.82 1.50
C CYS A 267 -23.66 5.01 0.01
N PHE A 268 -23.23 6.23 -0.35
CA PHE A 268 -22.67 6.53 -1.66
C PHE A 268 -21.63 5.46 -2.03
N LEU A 269 -22.07 4.43 -2.74
CA LEU A 269 -21.23 3.46 -3.40
C LEU A 269 -21.09 4.02 -4.81
N ASP A 270 -19.92 4.60 -5.09
CA ASP A 270 -19.38 4.49 -6.44
C ASP A 270 -19.28 2.99 -6.72
N TRP A 271 -20.00 2.53 -7.74
CA TRP A 271 -20.21 1.11 -8.03
C TRP A 271 -18.98 0.43 -8.64
N ASP A 272 -17.78 0.99 -8.43
CA ASP A 272 -16.54 0.61 -9.11
C ASP A 272 -15.46 0.04 -8.17
N ASP A 273 -15.71 -0.08 -6.85
CA ASP A 273 -14.69 -0.58 -5.91
C ASP A 273 -15.22 -1.70 -5.00
N LEU A 274 -15.09 -2.95 -5.50
CA LEU A 274 -15.62 -4.18 -4.91
C LEU A 274 -14.95 -4.63 -3.59
N ASN A 275 -14.19 -3.75 -2.92
CA ASN A 275 -13.41 -4.07 -1.72
C ASN A 275 -13.62 -3.10 -0.54
N THR A 276 -14.70 -2.32 -0.56
CA THR A 276 -14.95 -1.33 0.49
C THR A 276 -15.69 -1.94 1.68
N SER A 277 -15.04 -2.00 2.84
CA SER A 277 -15.68 -2.23 4.14
C SER A 277 -16.91 -1.34 4.29
N VAL A 278 -18.06 -1.89 4.68
CA VAL A 278 -19.28 -1.11 4.99
C VAL A 278 -18.92 -0.05 6.04
N LYS A 279 -18.89 1.22 5.62
CA LYS A 279 -18.54 2.33 6.49
C LYS A 279 -19.77 2.71 7.30
N ILE A 280 -19.70 2.49 8.61
CA ILE A 280 -20.76 2.84 9.56
C ILE A 280 -20.43 4.23 10.11
N TYR A 281 -21.13 5.26 9.62
CA TYR A 281 -21.08 6.60 10.21
C TYR A 281 -21.84 6.62 11.54
N THR A 282 -21.31 7.36 12.53
CA THR A 282 -22.01 7.58 13.80
C THR A 282 -23.29 8.40 13.59
N SER A 283 -24.26 8.31 14.51
CA SER A 283 -25.44 9.19 14.48
C SER A 283 -25.04 10.67 14.45
N THR A 284 -24.03 11.05 15.25
CA THR A 284 -23.47 12.40 15.28
C THR A 284 -23.00 12.86 13.91
N GLN A 285 -22.21 12.05 13.19
CA GLN A 285 -21.74 12.38 11.84
C GLN A 285 -22.90 12.55 10.86
N LYS A 286 -23.94 11.72 10.94
CA LYS A 286 -25.13 11.84 10.09
C LYS A 286 -25.91 13.13 10.37
N VAL A 287 -26.09 13.50 11.64
CA VAL A 287 -26.76 14.75 12.04
C VAL A 287 -25.96 15.94 11.51
N LEU A 288 -24.65 15.93 11.70
CA LEU A 288 -23.76 16.96 11.17
C LEU A 288 -23.81 17.05 9.64
N ASP A 289 -23.82 15.92 8.93
CA ASP A 289 -23.94 15.90 7.47
C ASP A 289 -25.24 16.54 6.99
N LEU A 290 -26.38 16.24 7.61
CA LEU A 290 -27.67 16.87 7.28
C LEU A 290 -27.68 18.38 7.56
N LEU A 291 -26.93 18.86 8.57
CA LEU A 291 -26.80 20.28 8.89
C LEU A 291 -25.81 21.02 7.96
N ARG A 292 -24.77 20.32 7.48
CA ARG A 292 -23.71 20.89 6.63
C ARG A 292 -24.09 20.90 5.15
N GLU A 293 -24.86 19.92 4.67
CA GLU A 293 -25.30 19.86 3.27
C GLU A 293 -25.96 21.15 2.75
N PRO A 294 -26.89 21.81 3.47
CA PRO A 294 -27.48 23.07 3.01
C PRO A 294 -26.45 24.17 2.78
N TYR A 295 -25.39 24.25 3.59
CA TYR A 295 -24.30 25.22 3.39
C TYR A 295 -23.58 24.98 2.07
N PHE A 296 -23.31 23.72 1.71
CA PHE A 296 -22.69 23.40 0.42
C PHE A 296 -23.51 23.93 -0.74
N TRP A 297 -24.82 23.67 -0.75
CA TRP A 297 -25.69 24.13 -1.84
C TRP A 297 -25.81 25.65 -1.89
N ARG A 298 -25.84 26.32 -0.73
CA ARG A 298 -25.83 27.78 -0.65
C ARG A 298 -24.53 28.37 -1.20
N LEU A 299 -23.38 27.79 -0.87
CA LEU A 299 -22.07 28.18 -1.44
C LEU A 299 -22.03 27.95 -2.96
N PHE A 300 -22.46 26.79 -3.41
CA PHE A 300 -22.49 26.44 -4.82
C PHE A 300 -23.36 27.41 -5.63
N ASN A 301 -24.57 27.70 -5.16
CA ASN A 301 -25.49 28.63 -5.81
C ASN A 301 -24.97 30.08 -5.77
N ALA A 302 -24.46 30.54 -4.62
CA ALA A 302 -23.89 31.89 -4.51
C ALA A 302 -22.73 32.10 -5.49
N TYR A 303 -21.87 31.10 -5.68
CA TYR A 303 -20.82 31.14 -6.70
C TYR A 303 -21.39 31.14 -8.12
N LYS A 304 -22.32 30.22 -8.43
CA LYS A 304 -22.95 30.11 -9.75
C LYS A 304 -23.67 31.40 -10.18
N GLU A 305 -24.27 32.11 -9.21
CA GLU A 305 -24.97 33.38 -9.41
C GLU A 305 -24.05 34.60 -9.26
N ASN A 306 -22.75 34.40 -9.08
CA ASN A 306 -21.74 35.46 -8.91
C ASN A 306 -22.00 36.41 -7.71
N LYS A 307 -22.64 35.91 -6.65
CA LYS A 307 -22.91 36.65 -5.40
C LYS A 307 -21.73 36.55 -4.43
N LYS A 308 -20.61 37.21 -4.78
CA LYS A 308 -19.35 37.12 -4.01
C LYS A 308 -19.48 37.46 -2.52
N SER A 309 -20.20 38.53 -2.18
CA SER A 309 -20.36 38.92 -0.76
C SER A 309 -21.12 37.85 0.04
N GLU A 310 -22.15 37.24 -0.55
CA GLU A 310 -22.88 36.15 0.09
C GLU A 310 -21.99 34.93 0.25
N LEU A 311 -21.26 34.56 -0.80
CA LEU A 311 -20.34 33.41 -0.79
C LEU A 311 -19.34 33.49 0.38
N TRP A 312 -18.69 34.64 0.57
CA TRP A 312 -17.72 34.82 1.66
C TRP A 312 -18.37 34.83 3.05
N ASN A 313 -19.56 35.43 3.18
CA ASN A 313 -20.30 35.40 4.43
C ASN A 313 -20.69 33.97 4.83
N VAL A 314 -21.10 33.15 3.86
CA VAL A 314 -21.47 31.74 4.11
C VAL A 314 -20.25 30.92 4.54
N PHE A 315 -19.08 31.09 3.92
CA PHE A 315 -17.85 30.43 4.36
C PHE A 315 -17.46 30.82 5.80
N ASN A 316 -17.50 32.11 6.12
CA ASN A 316 -17.16 32.59 7.46
C ASN A 316 -18.13 32.03 8.51
N LYS A 317 -19.44 32.09 8.24
CA LYS A 317 -20.48 31.53 9.11
C LYS A 317 -20.29 30.03 9.29
N TYR A 318 -20.00 29.31 8.22
CA TYR A 318 -19.74 27.87 8.28
C TYR A 318 -18.59 27.54 9.22
N ASN A 319 -17.44 28.19 9.06
CA ASN A 319 -16.27 27.95 9.91
C ASN A 319 -16.51 28.30 11.38
N GLN A 320 -17.18 29.42 11.66
CA GLN A 320 -17.56 29.79 13.02
C GLN A 320 -18.50 28.76 13.67
N THR A 321 -19.35 28.12 12.87
CA THR A 321 -20.36 27.18 13.35
C THR A 321 -19.82 25.77 13.49
N PHE A 322 -19.07 25.27 12.49
CA PHE A 322 -18.80 23.84 12.33
C PHE A 322 -17.36 23.37 12.59
N SER A 323 -16.41 24.28 12.75
CA SER A 323 -14.99 23.94 12.96
C SER A 323 -14.71 23.09 14.21
N LYS A 324 -15.51 23.29 15.27
CA LYS A 324 -15.39 22.57 16.54
C LYS A 324 -15.96 21.15 16.53
N TYR A 325 -16.70 20.76 15.48
CA TYR A 325 -17.34 19.45 15.41
C TYR A 325 -16.53 18.49 14.55
N GLU A 326 -16.72 17.19 14.80
CA GLU A 326 -16.01 16.14 14.08
C GLU A 326 -16.25 16.15 12.57
N ARG A 327 -15.30 15.54 11.86
CA ARG A 327 -15.32 15.32 10.41
C ARG A 327 -16.54 14.55 9.92
N SER A 328 -17.00 14.92 8.72
CA SER A 328 -18.09 14.24 8.00
C SER A 328 -17.92 14.47 6.49
N LYS A 329 -18.70 13.76 5.64
CA LYS A 329 -18.56 13.86 4.18
C LYS A 329 -18.75 15.30 3.70
N TRP A 330 -19.82 15.97 4.15
CA TRP A 330 -20.12 17.33 3.73
C TRP A 330 -19.12 18.36 4.26
N HIS A 331 -18.39 18.04 5.33
CA HIS A 331 -17.29 18.88 5.80
C HIS A 331 -16.18 18.97 4.75
N SER A 332 -15.78 17.82 4.17
CA SER A 332 -14.80 17.73 3.08
C SER A 332 -15.30 18.34 1.77
N GLU A 333 -16.58 18.16 1.44
CA GLU A 333 -17.17 18.80 0.24
C GLU A 333 -17.11 20.33 0.30
N ILE A 334 -17.34 20.91 1.48
CA ILE A 334 -17.21 22.36 1.69
C ILE A 334 -15.75 22.82 1.56
N LEU A 335 -14.80 22.03 2.07
CA LEU A 335 -13.37 22.28 1.83
C LEU A 335 -13.03 22.22 0.33
N SER A 336 -13.59 21.27 -0.42
CA SER A 336 -13.38 21.19 -1.87
C SER A 336 -13.93 22.40 -2.61
N ILE A 337 -15.05 22.98 -2.18
CA ILE A 337 -15.56 24.25 -2.73
C ILE A 337 -14.60 25.39 -2.39
N ALA A 338 -14.15 25.51 -1.13
CA ALA A 338 -13.21 26.55 -0.72
C ALA A 338 -11.90 26.49 -1.53
N GLU A 339 -11.34 25.30 -1.70
CA GLU A 339 -10.13 25.07 -2.50
C GLU A 339 -10.32 25.51 -3.96
N ARG A 340 -11.49 25.24 -4.54
CA ARG A 340 -11.82 25.61 -5.92
C ARG A 340 -12.12 27.10 -6.11
N TYR A 341 -12.81 27.73 -5.18
CA TYR A 341 -13.35 29.09 -5.39
C TYR A 341 -12.48 30.21 -4.82
N MET A 342 -11.67 29.94 -3.79
CA MET A 342 -10.73 30.93 -3.24
C MET A 342 -9.45 30.95 -4.08
N GLN A 343 -9.52 31.37 -5.33
CA GLN A 343 -8.37 31.41 -6.26
C GLN A 343 -8.10 32.84 -6.73
N GLU A 344 -6.98 33.05 -7.43
CA GLU A 344 -6.58 34.34 -8.00
C GLU A 344 -6.54 35.47 -6.95
N THR A 345 -7.29 36.55 -7.15
CA THR A 345 -7.33 37.71 -6.24
C THR A 345 -7.92 37.40 -4.86
N GLU A 346 -8.60 36.25 -4.70
CA GLU A 346 -9.23 35.84 -3.45
C GLU A 346 -8.48 34.69 -2.77
N GLU A 347 -7.33 34.26 -3.31
CA GLU A 347 -6.56 33.12 -2.81
C GLU A 347 -6.09 33.29 -1.36
N TRP A 348 -5.79 34.52 -0.96
CA TRP A 348 -5.36 34.87 0.39
C TRP A 348 -6.34 34.43 1.49
N ARG A 349 -7.65 34.30 1.18
CA ARG A 349 -8.68 33.87 2.13
C ARG A 349 -8.54 32.40 2.53
N PHE A 350 -7.93 31.58 1.68
CA PHE A 350 -7.88 30.14 1.87
C PHE A 350 -7.04 29.73 3.08
N LEU A 351 -5.96 30.46 3.39
CA LEU A 351 -5.10 30.18 4.54
C LEU A 351 -5.90 30.23 5.86
N ASP A 352 -6.59 31.34 6.12
CA ASP A 352 -7.39 31.51 7.34
C ASP A 352 -8.58 30.56 7.36
N PHE A 353 -9.24 30.36 6.20
CA PHE A 353 -10.34 29.41 6.09
C PHE A 353 -9.89 27.99 6.46
N PHE A 354 -8.83 27.48 5.86
CA PHE A 354 -8.38 26.10 6.06
C PHE A 354 -7.87 25.87 7.49
N LYS A 355 -7.19 26.87 8.07
CA LYS A 355 -6.75 26.84 9.47
C LYS A 355 -7.94 26.72 10.43
N ILE A 356 -8.97 27.55 10.26
CA ILE A 356 -10.17 27.52 11.12
C ILE A 356 -11.03 26.29 10.84
N TRP A 357 -11.11 25.84 9.57
CA TRP A 357 -11.82 24.59 9.20
C TRP A 357 -11.29 23.37 9.95
N ASN A 358 -10.05 23.46 10.46
CA ASN A 358 -9.32 22.45 11.22
C ASN A 358 -8.95 21.22 10.37
N PRO A 359 -7.74 21.18 9.79
CA PRO A 359 -7.28 20.08 8.94
C PRO A 359 -7.20 18.71 9.62
N GLU A 360 -7.26 18.64 10.94
CA GLU A 360 -7.40 17.35 11.65
C GLU A 360 -8.70 16.63 11.26
N ASN A 361 -9.69 17.37 10.76
CA ASN A 361 -10.94 16.84 10.22
C ASN A 361 -10.85 16.25 8.81
N LEU A 362 -9.67 16.22 8.17
CA LEU A 362 -9.50 15.52 6.90
C LEU A 362 -9.86 14.03 7.05
N LEU A 363 -10.75 13.55 6.19
CA LEU A 363 -11.10 12.14 6.09
C LEU A 363 -9.97 11.37 5.38
N ASP A 364 -9.92 10.06 5.58
CA ASP A 364 -8.92 9.22 4.88
C ASP A 364 -9.14 9.23 3.36
N GLU A 365 -10.37 9.50 2.90
CA GLU A 365 -10.72 9.71 1.50
C GLU A 365 -10.11 10.99 0.93
N ASP A 366 -9.97 12.04 1.74
CA ASP A 366 -9.37 13.31 1.30
C ASP A 366 -7.88 13.15 0.96
N TRP A 367 -7.27 12.07 1.47
CA TRP A 367 -5.90 11.67 1.19
C TRP A 367 -5.74 10.74 0.00
N LYS A 368 -6.81 10.34 -0.69
CA LYS A 368 -6.76 9.44 -1.86
C LYS A 368 -6.94 10.19 -3.18
N GLU A 369 -6.37 9.66 -4.25
CA GLU A 369 -6.60 10.16 -5.60
C GLU A 369 -8.04 9.89 -6.04
N VAL A 370 -8.63 10.83 -6.78
CA VAL A 370 -9.98 10.70 -7.32
C VAL A 370 -9.88 10.42 -8.81
N LYS A 371 -10.45 9.31 -9.28
CA LYS A 371 -10.52 8.96 -10.70
C LYS A 371 -11.85 9.41 -11.27
N LYS A 372 -11.84 10.27 -12.28
CA LYS A 372 -13.05 10.73 -12.96
C LYS A 372 -12.77 10.99 -14.44
N ASP A 373 -13.61 10.47 -15.32
CA ASP A 373 -13.53 10.67 -16.78
C ASP A 373 -12.13 10.37 -17.38
N ASN A 374 -11.54 9.22 -17.00
CA ASN A 374 -10.15 8.82 -17.34
C ASN A 374 -9.04 9.77 -16.84
N LYS A 375 -9.35 10.75 -15.99
CA LYS A 375 -8.36 11.62 -15.35
C LYS A 375 -8.19 11.22 -13.89
N VAL A 376 -6.94 11.24 -13.44
CA VAL A 376 -6.57 11.05 -12.04
C VAL A 376 -6.32 12.42 -11.42
N TYR A 377 -7.13 12.78 -10.44
CA TYR A 377 -7.02 14.03 -9.70
C TYR A 377 -6.24 13.80 -8.41
N LYS A 378 -5.37 14.75 -8.09
CA LYS A 378 -4.62 14.74 -6.83
C LYS A 378 -5.56 14.76 -5.62
N PRO A 379 -5.18 14.15 -4.49
CA PRO A 379 -5.98 14.16 -3.27
C PRO A 379 -6.36 15.56 -2.81
N LEU A 380 -7.56 15.73 -2.23
CA LEU A 380 -8.03 17.01 -1.72
C LEU A 380 -7.05 17.59 -0.68
N ALA A 381 -6.62 16.76 0.27
CA ALA A 381 -5.66 17.13 1.31
C ALA A 381 -4.36 17.70 0.70
N ILE A 382 -3.82 17.04 -0.33
CA ILE A 382 -2.58 17.49 -1.01
C ILE A 382 -2.78 18.82 -1.72
N LYS A 383 -3.93 19.03 -2.39
CA LYS A 383 -4.24 20.32 -3.02
C LYS A 383 -4.33 21.43 -1.98
N CYS A 384 -5.01 21.19 -0.86
CA CYS A 384 -5.18 22.17 0.21
C CYS A 384 -3.83 22.57 0.82
N ILE A 385 -3.00 21.60 1.26
CA ILE A 385 -1.72 21.94 1.92
C ILE A 385 -0.76 22.66 0.98
N LYS A 386 -0.67 22.24 -0.30
CA LYS A 386 0.21 22.90 -1.29
C LYS A 386 -0.23 24.33 -1.57
N LYS A 387 -1.54 24.55 -1.68
CA LYS A 387 -2.11 25.89 -1.84
C LYS A 387 -1.80 26.77 -0.62
N THR A 388 -2.00 26.24 0.59
CA THR A 388 -1.66 26.95 1.82
C THR A 388 -0.17 27.30 1.89
N PHE A 389 0.71 26.38 1.50
CA PHE A 389 2.14 26.61 1.47
C PHE A 389 2.54 27.73 0.50
N GLU A 390 2.00 27.76 -0.71
CA GLU A 390 2.28 28.83 -1.68
C GLU A 390 1.74 30.20 -1.21
N ILE A 391 0.59 30.24 -0.53
CA ILE A 391 0.09 31.48 0.10
C ILE A 391 1.06 31.99 1.17
N ILE A 392 1.55 31.11 2.05
CA ILE A 392 2.51 31.48 3.10
C ILE A 392 3.80 32.01 2.49
N LYS A 393 4.31 31.32 1.47
CA LYS A 393 5.54 31.67 0.77
C LYS A 393 5.46 33.04 0.08
N THR A 394 4.34 33.36 -0.56
CA THR A 394 4.15 34.63 -1.30
C THR A 394 3.92 35.82 -0.38
N GLN A 395 3.29 35.64 0.77
CA GLN A 395 3.02 36.74 1.71
C GLN A 395 4.26 37.19 2.49
N ASN A 396 5.36 36.43 2.45
CA ASN A 396 6.66 36.73 3.09
C ASN A 396 6.58 37.19 4.55
N LYS A 397 5.50 36.84 5.26
CA LYS A 397 5.34 37.16 6.67
C LYS A 397 6.24 36.25 7.48
N GLU A 398 6.92 36.79 8.49
CA GLU A 398 7.48 36.00 9.58
C GLU A 398 6.33 35.29 10.31
N PHE A 399 5.93 34.11 9.86
CA PHE A 399 4.89 33.31 10.51
C PHE A 399 5.39 31.89 10.78
N SER A 400 5.26 31.47 12.03
CA SER A 400 5.43 30.10 12.50
C SER A 400 4.10 29.35 12.38
N GLU A 401 3.74 28.91 11.17
CA GLU A 401 2.53 28.10 10.95
C GLU A 401 2.78 26.63 11.34
N ASN A 402 3.12 26.38 12.61
CA ASN A 402 3.46 25.05 13.15
C ASN A 402 2.34 24.04 12.92
N TRP A 403 1.08 24.50 12.84
CA TRP A 403 -0.07 23.64 12.60
C TRP A 403 -0.02 22.90 11.26
N LEU A 404 0.75 23.38 10.28
CA LEU A 404 0.93 22.67 9.00
C LEU A 404 1.86 21.46 9.10
N ILE A 405 2.81 21.46 10.04
CA ILE A 405 3.83 20.41 10.16
C ILE A 405 3.20 19.02 10.39
N PRO A 406 2.24 18.81 11.31
CA PRO A 406 1.61 17.50 11.49
C PRO A 406 0.91 16.99 10.22
N ILE A 407 0.30 17.88 9.45
CA ILE A 407 -0.46 17.53 8.24
C ILE A 407 0.49 17.18 7.11
N TYR A 408 1.57 17.96 6.93
CA TYR A 408 2.65 17.62 6.00
C TYR A 408 3.37 16.33 6.39
N SER A 409 3.55 16.07 7.69
CA SER A 409 4.11 14.81 8.19
C SER A 409 3.23 13.62 7.81
N LYS A 410 1.91 13.73 7.97
CA LYS A 410 0.94 12.73 7.46
C LYS A 410 1.03 12.58 5.93
N ALA A 411 1.13 13.69 5.20
CA ALA A 411 1.27 13.69 3.75
C ALA A 411 2.52 12.92 3.29
N VAL A 412 3.67 13.17 3.91
CA VAL A 412 4.95 12.50 3.63
C VAL A 412 4.90 11.02 4.01
N GLN A 413 4.21 10.64 5.09
CA GLN A 413 4.02 9.24 5.44
C GLN A 413 3.20 8.47 4.38
N LEU A 414 2.15 9.09 3.85
CA LEU A 414 1.31 8.51 2.81
C LEU A 414 1.99 8.53 1.42
N TYR A 415 2.82 9.54 1.16
CA TYR A 415 3.48 9.79 -0.12
C TYR A 415 5.00 9.98 0.04
N PRO A 416 5.74 8.95 0.51
CA PRO A 416 7.15 9.09 0.88
C PRO A 416 8.10 9.36 -0.29
N ASN A 417 7.63 9.15 -1.52
CA ASN A 417 8.40 9.37 -2.74
C ASN A 417 8.07 10.72 -3.42
N ASP A 418 7.14 11.52 -2.90
CA ASP A 418 6.87 12.86 -3.42
C ASP A 418 7.92 13.84 -2.87
N GLU A 419 8.94 14.11 -3.69
CA GLU A 419 10.05 15.00 -3.38
C GLU A 419 9.60 16.44 -3.05
N TRP A 420 8.50 16.90 -3.64
CA TRP A 420 7.95 18.23 -3.36
C TRP A 420 7.34 18.31 -1.97
N LEU A 421 6.56 17.29 -1.57
CA LEU A 421 6.01 17.21 -0.22
C LEU A 421 7.11 17.13 0.84
N LEU A 422 8.15 16.33 0.59
CA LEU A 422 9.33 16.27 1.44
C LEU A 422 9.98 17.64 1.60
N ARG A 423 10.25 18.32 0.48
CA ARG A 423 10.88 19.65 0.46
C ARG A 423 10.04 20.70 1.19
N GLU A 424 8.75 20.79 0.89
CA GLU A 424 7.84 21.74 1.53
C GLU A 424 7.77 21.51 3.05
N ASN A 425 7.68 20.24 3.48
CA ASN A 425 7.73 19.89 4.91
C ASN A 425 9.07 20.33 5.55
N ALA A 426 10.20 20.08 4.90
CA ALA A 426 11.50 20.49 5.40
C ALA A 426 11.66 22.01 5.51
N LEU A 427 11.12 22.76 4.55
CA LEU A 427 11.09 24.23 4.60
C LEU A 427 10.26 24.75 5.78
N LEU A 428 9.09 24.14 6.04
CA LEU A 428 8.27 24.46 7.22
C LEU A 428 9.04 24.16 8.52
N LEU A 429 9.74 23.03 8.60
CA LEU A 429 10.55 22.66 9.76
C LEU A 429 11.70 23.68 10.00
N ILE A 430 12.42 24.07 8.96
CA ILE A 430 13.49 25.10 9.05
C ILE A 430 12.94 26.42 9.59
N LYS A 431 11.78 26.87 9.08
CA LYS A 431 11.15 28.13 9.52
C LYS A 431 10.74 28.08 11.00
N ASN A 432 10.43 26.89 11.51
CA ASN A 432 10.09 26.67 12.91
C ASN A 432 11.27 26.24 13.79
N ASN A 433 12.50 26.36 13.28
CA ASN A 433 13.75 25.98 13.96
C ASN A 433 13.88 24.48 14.31
N GLU A 434 13.12 23.61 13.64
CA GLU A 434 13.22 22.14 13.77
C GLU A 434 14.29 21.58 12.81
N PHE A 435 15.55 21.97 13.02
CA PHE A 435 16.63 21.71 12.07
C PHE A 435 16.98 20.24 11.89
N GLU A 436 16.99 19.42 12.96
CA GLU A 436 17.35 18.00 12.86
C GLU A 436 16.38 17.21 11.98
N SER A 437 15.07 17.46 12.13
CA SER A 437 14.03 16.87 11.28
C SER A 437 14.20 17.29 9.82
N ALA A 438 14.50 18.57 9.55
CA ALA A 438 14.77 19.06 8.21
C ALA A 438 16.05 18.44 7.61
N ILE A 439 17.12 18.30 8.40
CA ILE A 439 18.38 17.67 7.99
C ILE A 439 18.13 16.24 7.51
N ASN A 440 17.35 15.46 8.26
CA ASN A 440 17.01 14.08 7.89
C ASN A 440 16.25 14.02 6.54
N ILE A 441 15.39 14.99 6.26
CA ILE A 441 14.69 15.06 4.97
C ILE A 441 15.66 15.45 3.86
N TYR A 442 16.46 16.50 4.04
CA TYR A 442 17.41 16.95 3.02
C TYR A 442 18.48 15.91 2.72
N ARG A 443 18.93 15.12 3.71
CA ARG A 443 19.81 13.96 3.50
C ARG A 443 19.23 12.95 2.51
N LYS A 444 17.92 12.73 2.54
CA LYS A 444 17.24 11.87 1.56
C LYS A 444 17.12 12.56 0.21
N LEU A 445 16.71 13.84 0.19
CA LEU A 445 16.53 14.61 -1.04
C LEU A 445 17.83 14.74 -1.84
N VAL A 446 18.99 14.95 -1.20
CA VAL A 446 20.28 15.05 -1.91
C VAL A 446 20.71 13.77 -2.61
N LEU A 447 20.16 12.60 -2.26
CA LEU A 447 20.49 11.33 -2.93
C LEU A 447 19.90 11.27 -4.34
N GLU A 448 18.67 11.78 -4.51
CA GLU A 448 17.94 11.79 -5.77
C GLU A 448 18.15 13.11 -6.55
N LEU A 449 18.16 14.23 -5.84
CA LEU A 449 18.19 15.60 -6.38
C LEU A 449 19.51 16.35 -6.08
N GLY A 450 20.58 15.63 -5.73
CA GLY A 450 21.88 16.24 -5.40
C GLY A 450 22.56 16.99 -6.55
N ASP A 451 22.05 16.89 -7.78
CA ASP A 451 22.48 17.67 -8.93
C ASP A 451 21.75 19.03 -9.04
N LYS A 452 20.74 19.29 -8.20
CA LYS A 452 19.95 20.52 -8.19
C LYS A 452 20.51 21.54 -7.21
N SER A 453 20.79 22.74 -7.69
CA SER A 453 21.34 23.84 -6.87
C SER A 453 20.45 24.21 -5.68
N TYR A 454 19.13 24.32 -5.89
CA TYR A 454 18.20 24.75 -4.85
C TYR A 454 18.16 23.79 -3.64
N ILE A 455 18.36 22.48 -3.84
CA ILE A 455 18.39 21.50 -2.74
C ILE A 455 19.55 21.80 -1.78
N TRP A 456 20.74 22.10 -2.31
CA TRP A 456 21.89 22.45 -1.48
C TRP A 456 21.74 23.80 -0.81
N ASN A 457 21.14 24.77 -1.50
CA ASN A 457 20.83 26.08 -0.92
C ASN A 457 19.87 25.93 0.28
N GLU A 458 18.79 25.18 0.10
CA GLU A 458 17.80 24.95 1.15
C GLU A 458 18.37 24.13 2.31
N PHE A 459 19.17 23.10 2.00
CA PHE A 459 19.86 22.33 3.02
C PHE A 459 20.80 23.20 3.85
N SER A 460 21.48 24.18 3.22
CA SER A 460 22.34 25.14 3.93
C SER A 460 21.59 25.94 5.01
N SER A 461 20.27 26.15 4.80
CA SER A 461 19.42 26.91 5.74
C SER A 461 19.19 26.18 7.05
N CYS A 462 19.49 24.87 7.12
CA CYS A 462 19.48 24.12 8.38
C CYS A 462 20.63 24.49 9.34
N PHE A 463 21.68 25.16 8.85
CA PHE A 463 22.92 25.36 9.60
C PHE A 463 23.15 26.82 9.97
N LYS A 464 22.60 27.28 11.10
CA LYS A 464 22.87 28.64 11.61
C LYS A 464 24.28 28.77 12.21
N ASN A 465 24.72 27.78 12.98
CA ASN A 465 25.97 27.85 13.77
C ASN A 465 27.13 27.04 13.18
N LYS A 466 26.86 26.07 12.29
CA LYS A 466 27.90 25.25 11.63
C LYS A 466 28.35 25.92 10.34
N LYS A 467 29.16 26.96 10.49
CA LYS A 467 29.54 27.90 9.43
C LYS A 467 30.20 27.22 8.23
N ASP A 468 31.09 26.26 8.46
CA ASP A 468 31.78 25.51 7.40
C ASP A 468 30.81 24.70 6.52
N LEU A 469 29.78 24.08 7.13
CA LEU A 469 28.75 23.35 6.39
C LEU A 469 27.90 24.29 5.55
N LYS A 470 27.47 25.42 6.13
CA LYS A 470 26.68 26.43 5.41
C LYS A 470 27.44 26.98 4.20
N ILE A 471 28.71 27.37 4.39
CA ILE A 471 29.58 27.84 3.30
C ILE A 471 29.71 26.75 2.23
N GLY A 472 29.98 25.50 2.62
CA GLY A 472 30.14 24.39 1.69
C GLY A 472 28.89 24.07 0.87
N MET A 473 27.71 24.08 1.50
CA MET A 473 26.43 23.83 0.83
C MET A 473 26.05 24.95 -0.14
N LEU A 474 26.22 26.21 0.25
CA LEU A 474 26.02 27.36 -0.64
C LEU A 474 27.01 27.37 -1.81
N SER A 475 28.28 27.07 -1.54
CA SER A 475 29.31 26.92 -2.58
C SER A 475 28.94 25.81 -3.56
N LYS A 476 28.38 24.69 -3.06
CA LYS A 476 27.92 23.57 -3.89
C LYS A 476 26.73 23.99 -4.75
N ALA A 477 25.78 24.74 -4.19
CA ALA A 477 24.65 25.27 -4.93
C ALA A 477 25.11 26.17 -6.10
N ILE A 478 26.05 27.09 -5.86
CA ILE A 478 26.64 27.96 -6.90
C ILE A 478 27.39 27.13 -7.95
N GLN A 479 28.14 26.10 -7.56
CA GLN A 479 28.86 25.25 -8.51
C GLN A 479 27.94 24.47 -9.46
N LEU A 480 26.73 24.10 -9.02
CA LEU A 480 25.79 23.27 -9.79
C LEU A 480 24.98 24.07 -10.81
N GLU A 481 24.57 25.29 -10.47
CA GLU A 481 23.78 26.14 -11.36
C GLU A 481 24.69 26.94 -12.28
N LYS A 482 24.34 27.00 -13.57
CA LYS A 482 25.12 27.73 -14.59
C LYS A 482 24.46 29.04 -15.00
N ASN A 483 23.17 29.18 -14.74
CA ASN A 483 22.42 30.38 -15.05
C ASN A 483 22.38 31.32 -13.83
N GLU A 484 23.11 32.42 -13.94
CA GLU A 484 23.19 33.49 -12.93
C GLU A 484 21.83 34.10 -12.56
N ASP A 485 20.80 33.98 -13.42
CA ASP A 485 19.45 34.45 -13.11
C ASP A 485 18.86 33.79 -11.85
N PHE A 486 19.33 32.59 -11.48
CA PHE A 486 18.86 31.85 -10.30
C PHE A 486 19.82 31.91 -9.09
N LEU A 487 20.99 32.55 -9.23
CA LEU A 487 22.04 32.52 -8.21
C LEU A 487 22.05 33.75 -7.30
N GLY A 488 21.32 34.81 -7.64
CA GLY A 488 21.40 36.09 -6.92
C GLY A 488 21.21 35.97 -5.40
N ASP A 489 20.16 35.29 -4.95
CA ASP A 489 19.90 35.15 -3.51
C ASP A 489 20.94 34.25 -2.82
N ILE A 490 21.46 33.25 -3.53
CA ILE A 490 22.50 32.33 -3.04
C ILE A 490 23.83 33.09 -2.89
N HIS A 491 24.19 33.95 -3.84
CA HIS A 491 25.36 34.83 -3.74
C HIS A 491 25.28 35.75 -2.53
N LEU A 492 24.12 36.36 -2.26
CA LEU A 492 23.94 37.21 -1.09
C LEU A 492 23.99 36.44 0.22
N GLU A 493 23.33 35.29 0.30
CA GLU A 493 23.36 34.41 1.47
C GLU A 493 24.80 33.95 1.77
N LEU A 494 25.57 33.60 0.73
CA LEU A 494 26.98 33.22 0.87
C LEU A 494 27.84 34.42 1.25
N ALA A 495 27.68 35.58 0.61
CA ALA A 495 28.40 36.81 0.95
C ALA A 495 28.21 37.17 2.43
N LYS A 496 26.96 37.16 2.90
CA LYS A 496 26.63 37.39 4.31
C LYS A 496 27.32 36.38 5.21
N THR A 497 27.22 35.09 4.88
CA THR A 497 27.87 34.03 5.64
C THR A 497 29.38 34.22 5.69
N LEU A 498 30.03 34.56 4.57
CA LEU A 498 31.47 34.83 4.50
C LEU A 498 31.88 36.05 5.34
N PHE A 499 31.08 37.13 5.29
CA PHE A 499 31.28 38.31 6.11
C PHE A 499 31.24 37.98 7.61
N ASP A 500 30.21 37.25 8.05
CA ASP A 500 30.03 36.79 9.45
C ASP A 500 31.12 35.79 9.91
N ASN A 501 31.96 35.33 8.99
CA ASN A 501 33.12 34.46 9.22
C ASN A 501 34.47 35.17 9.06
N GLY A 502 34.50 36.48 8.80
CA GLY A 502 35.74 37.23 8.58
C GLY A 502 36.44 36.93 7.25
N LEU A 503 35.80 36.21 6.33
CA LEU A 503 36.32 35.91 4.98
C LEU A 503 35.97 37.05 4.02
N ILE A 504 36.47 38.26 4.32
CA ILE A 504 35.95 39.47 3.68
C ILE A 504 36.31 39.58 2.19
N GLU A 505 37.52 39.17 1.79
CA GLU A 505 37.91 39.18 0.37
C GLU A 505 37.00 38.29 -0.48
N ASN A 506 36.63 37.10 0.03
CA ASN A 506 35.69 36.20 -0.63
C ASN A 506 34.27 36.75 -0.63
N CYS A 507 33.83 37.40 0.46
CA CYS A 507 32.55 38.10 0.52
C CYS A 507 32.44 39.15 -0.59
N ILE A 508 33.48 39.97 -0.79
CA ILE A 508 33.50 41.01 -1.84
C ILE A 508 33.38 40.38 -3.24
N VAL A 509 34.01 39.23 -3.49
CA VAL A 509 33.86 38.51 -4.76
C VAL A 509 32.40 38.13 -5.02
N GLU A 510 31.69 37.56 -4.03
CA GLU A 510 30.27 37.21 -4.19
C GLU A 510 29.37 38.43 -4.40
N LEU A 511 29.61 39.51 -3.65
CA LEU A 511 28.88 40.77 -3.82
C LEU A 511 29.08 41.35 -5.23
N ASN A 512 30.30 41.27 -5.77
CA ASN A 512 30.60 41.72 -7.13
C ASN A 512 29.87 40.88 -8.17
N SER A 513 29.87 39.55 -8.04
CA SER A 513 29.12 38.66 -8.93
C SER A 513 27.62 39.00 -8.93
N TYR A 514 27.02 39.14 -7.74
CA TYR A 514 25.63 39.57 -7.59
C TYR A 514 25.35 40.91 -8.28
N LYS A 515 26.18 41.92 -8.00
CA LYS A 515 26.01 43.29 -8.52
C LYS A 515 26.11 43.31 -10.05
N ILE A 516 27.17 42.73 -10.61
CA ILE A 516 27.42 42.71 -12.05
C ILE A 516 26.23 42.11 -12.78
N HIS A 517 25.72 40.96 -12.32
CA HIS A 517 24.60 40.31 -12.98
C HIS A 517 23.29 41.11 -12.89
N ARG A 518 22.98 41.65 -11.70
CA ARG A 518 21.78 42.49 -11.50
C ARG A 518 21.82 43.76 -12.36
N GLU A 519 22.97 44.42 -12.47
CA GLU A 519 23.16 45.58 -13.34
C GLU A 519 23.01 45.24 -14.83
N LEU A 520 23.58 44.11 -15.28
CA LEU A 520 23.41 43.60 -16.64
C LEU A 520 21.94 43.34 -17.00
N LYS A 521 21.12 42.92 -16.04
CA LYS A 521 19.69 42.65 -16.21
C LYS A 521 18.79 43.86 -15.94
N GLY A 522 19.36 44.99 -15.50
CA GLY A 522 18.59 46.17 -15.07
C GLY A 522 17.74 45.93 -13.81
N TRP A 523 18.10 44.93 -13.00
CA TRP A 523 17.40 44.58 -11.76
C TRP A 523 17.87 45.45 -10.59
N ARG A 524 16.97 45.70 -9.63
CA ARG A 524 17.31 46.46 -8.43
C ARG A 524 18.24 45.66 -7.52
N LEU A 525 19.21 46.36 -6.92
CA LEU A 525 20.03 45.85 -5.83
C LEU A 525 19.19 45.79 -4.55
N SER A 526 19.34 44.72 -3.77
CA SER A 526 18.55 44.51 -2.55
C SER A 526 19.10 45.33 -1.37
N GLU A 527 18.28 45.58 -0.36
CA GLU A 527 18.74 46.26 0.86
C GLU A 527 19.86 45.48 1.56
N SER A 528 19.77 44.14 1.60
CA SER A 528 20.81 43.27 2.16
C SER A 528 22.15 43.42 1.43
N PHE A 529 22.13 43.57 0.10
CA PHE A 529 23.35 43.87 -0.66
C PHE A 529 23.96 45.20 -0.22
N ILE A 530 23.14 46.27 -0.15
CA ILE A 530 23.59 47.62 0.20
C ILE A 530 24.20 47.62 1.61
N GLU A 531 23.57 46.94 2.57
CA GLU A 531 24.05 46.85 3.94
C GLU A 531 25.45 46.22 4.02
N ILE A 532 25.64 45.05 3.41
CA ILE A 532 26.92 44.32 3.46
C ILE A 532 27.98 45.08 2.64
N SER A 533 27.63 45.59 1.46
CA SER A 533 28.53 46.37 0.63
C SER A 533 29.03 47.65 1.32
N ASN A 534 28.19 48.31 2.11
CA ASN A 534 28.59 49.47 2.90
C ASN A 534 29.56 49.10 4.04
N LYS A 535 29.38 47.93 4.67
CA LYS A 535 30.30 47.42 5.70
C LYS A 535 31.66 47.03 5.12
N THR A 536 31.72 46.61 3.86
CA THR A 536 32.96 46.22 3.18
C THR A 536 33.58 47.33 2.32
N LYS A 537 33.00 48.54 2.27
CA LYS A 537 33.38 49.62 1.32
C LYS A 537 34.85 50.07 1.34
N ASN A 538 35.52 49.93 2.49
CA ASN A 538 36.92 50.34 2.67
C ASN A 538 37.90 49.17 2.48
N GLN A 539 37.40 48.01 2.05
CA GLN A 539 38.18 46.80 1.86
C GLN A 539 38.20 46.45 0.38
N ASN A 540 39.37 46.03 -0.10
CA ASN A 540 39.55 45.58 -1.48
C ASN A 540 39.83 44.08 -1.47
N THR A 541 39.48 43.40 -2.56
CA THR A 541 39.81 41.98 -2.76
C THR A 541 40.92 41.86 -3.79
N ASN A 542 41.92 41.03 -3.50
CA ASN A 542 42.93 40.62 -4.47
C ASN A 542 42.55 39.29 -5.14
N LEU A 543 41.44 38.67 -4.71
CA LEU A 543 40.95 37.43 -5.26
C LEU A 543 40.23 37.67 -6.59
N LYS A 544 40.57 36.84 -7.57
CA LYS A 544 39.89 36.83 -8.88
C LYS A 544 38.52 36.14 -8.81
N ASP A 545 38.43 35.05 -8.05
CA ASP A 545 37.24 34.23 -7.90
C ASP A 545 37.29 33.47 -6.56
N ASN A 546 36.20 32.79 -6.22
CA ASN A 546 36.08 31.98 -5.00
C ASN A 546 36.35 30.49 -5.21
N LYS A 547 37.01 30.09 -6.30
CA LYS A 547 37.21 28.67 -6.62
C LYS A 547 37.99 27.92 -5.54
N SER A 548 39.07 28.52 -5.01
CA SER A 548 39.85 27.92 -3.93
C SER A 548 39.03 27.74 -2.64
N LEU A 549 38.07 28.64 -2.40
CA LEU A 549 37.13 28.52 -1.28
C LEU A 549 36.16 27.37 -1.54
N TYR A 550 35.58 27.28 -2.73
CA TYR A 550 34.69 26.18 -3.11
C TYR A 550 35.38 24.82 -3.00
N ASP A 551 36.60 24.69 -3.53
CA ASP A 551 37.40 23.46 -3.49
C ASP A 551 37.70 23.01 -2.04
N LYS A 552 37.73 23.94 -1.07
CA LYS A 552 37.92 23.65 0.36
C LYS A 552 36.62 23.21 1.04
N TYR A 553 35.52 23.96 0.86
CA TYR A 553 34.31 23.78 1.67
C TYR A 553 33.29 22.81 1.09
N ILE A 554 33.21 22.64 -0.24
CA ILE A 554 32.29 21.68 -0.86
C ILE A 554 32.50 20.25 -0.35
N PRO A 555 33.73 19.72 -0.27
CA PRO A 555 33.96 18.37 0.25
C PRO A 555 33.47 18.17 1.69
N ILE A 556 33.55 19.22 2.53
CA ILE A 556 33.07 19.17 3.93
C ILE A 556 31.55 19.00 3.94
N ALA A 557 30.83 19.76 3.11
CA ALA A 557 29.37 19.67 2.99
C ALA A 557 28.92 18.33 2.40
N GLU A 558 29.58 17.84 1.33
CA GLU A 558 29.24 16.55 0.72
C GLU A 558 29.49 15.38 1.69
N LEU A 559 30.61 15.41 2.42
CA LEU A 559 30.92 14.37 3.41
C LEU A 559 29.86 14.29 4.52
N TYR A 560 29.39 15.44 5.00
CA TYR A 560 28.30 15.52 5.98
C TYR A 560 26.95 15.08 5.42
N ALA A 561 26.62 15.52 4.21
CA ALA A 561 25.34 15.19 3.56
C ALA A 561 25.19 13.68 3.34
N TYR A 562 26.30 12.99 3.08
CA TYR A 562 26.34 11.56 2.82
C TYR A 562 26.95 10.77 3.98
N GLU A 563 27.01 11.31 5.19
CA GLU A 563 27.77 10.69 6.29
C GLU A 563 27.29 9.27 6.63
N GLU A 564 25.98 9.03 6.53
CA GLU A 564 25.30 7.77 6.84
C GLU A 564 25.53 6.66 5.80
N ILE A 565 26.15 6.98 4.66
CA ILE A 565 26.43 6.00 3.61
C ILE A 565 27.83 5.41 3.79
N ASP A 566 27.92 4.09 3.83
CA ASP A 566 29.20 3.39 3.94
C ASP A 566 30.08 3.57 2.70
N TRP A 567 31.39 3.62 2.94
CA TRP A 567 32.37 3.58 1.88
C TRP A 567 32.41 2.18 1.25
N THR A 568 32.17 2.13 -0.06
CA THR A 568 32.25 0.91 -0.85
C THR A 568 33.48 0.95 -1.74
N GLU A 569 34.31 -0.08 -1.65
CA GLU A 569 35.47 -0.21 -2.52
C GLU A 569 35.11 -0.81 -3.87
N VAL A 570 35.57 -0.15 -4.93
CA VAL A 570 35.39 -0.55 -6.32
C VAL A 570 36.68 -0.31 -7.09
N ILE A 571 36.88 -1.12 -8.12
CA ILE A 571 38.07 -1.08 -8.97
C ILE A 571 37.75 -0.44 -10.31
N LEU A 572 38.67 0.37 -10.82
CA LEU A 572 38.57 0.88 -12.18
C LEU A 572 38.97 -0.20 -13.19
N VAL A 573 38.01 -0.74 -13.94
CA VAL A 573 38.24 -1.89 -14.84
C VAL A 573 38.32 -1.52 -16.32
N ASP A 574 37.78 -0.37 -16.70
CA ASP A 574 37.70 0.02 -18.11
C ASP A 574 37.71 1.55 -18.33
N LYS A 575 38.19 1.94 -19.51
CA LYS A 575 38.21 3.32 -20.00
C LYS A 575 37.93 3.36 -21.50
N TRP A 576 36.97 4.17 -21.93
CA TRP A 576 36.63 4.34 -23.33
C TRP A 576 36.18 5.76 -23.64
N LYS A 577 36.10 6.12 -24.93
CA LYS A 577 35.52 7.38 -25.38
C LYS A 577 34.08 7.14 -25.84
N ASN A 578 33.17 7.99 -25.39
CA ASN A 578 31.80 8.05 -25.89
C ASN A 578 31.48 9.50 -26.28
N GLU A 579 31.13 9.74 -27.54
CA GLU A 579 30.86 11.09 -28.08
C GLU A 579 31.98 12.11 -27.76
N GLY A 580 33.24 11.68 -27.91
CA GLY A 580 34.41 12.51 -27.61
C GLY A 580 34.70 12.73 -26.11
N LYS A 581 33.81 12.31 -25.20
CA LYS A 581 33.99 12.38 -23.75
C LYS A 581 34.54 11.05 -23.22
N GLU A 582 35.58 11.13 -22.40
CA GLU A 582 36.14 9.93 -21.76
C GLU A 582 35.23 9.44 -20.62
N ARG A 583 34.97 8.13 -20.62
CA ARG A 583 34.15 7.38 -19.67
C ARG A 583 35.02 6.33 -18.99
N ILE A 584 34.73 6.10 -17.72
CA ILE A 584 35.45 5.17 -16.86
C ILE A 584 34.44 4.28 -16.13
N ALA A 585 34.72 2.98 -16.03
CA ALA A 585 33.84 2.01 -15.38
C ALA A 585 34.47 1.43 -14.12
N PHE A 586 33.60 1.24 -13.12
CA PHE A 586 33.94 0.68 -11.83
C PHE A 586 33.12 -0.56 -11.54
N THR A 587 33.69 -1.50 -10.80
CA THR A 587 32.96 -2.65 -10.26
C THR A 587 33.58 -3.15 -8.96
N ASN A 588 32.80 -3.87 -8.14
CA ASN A 588 33.33 -4.67 -7.03
C ASN A 588 33.55 -6.15 -7.40
N GLY A 589 33.39 -6.51 -8.68
CA GLY A 589 33.51 -7.89 -9.17
C GLY A 589 32.27 -8.76 -8.96
N LYS A 590 31.26 -8.27 -8.24
CA LYS A 590 30.06 -9.02 -7.85
C LYS A 590 28.79 -8.36 -8.41
N THR A 591 28.16 -7.49 -7.63
CA THR A 591 26.83 -6.93 -7.90
C THR A 591 26.84 -5.44 -8.19
N ILE A 592 27.97 -4.77 -7.96
CA ILE A 592 28.10 -3.32 -8.15
C ILE A 592 28.89 -3.10 -9.42
N ASP A 593 28.25 -2.42 -10.36
CA ASP A 593 28.89 -1.84 -11.53
C ASP A 593 28.26 -0.48 -11.85
N PHE A 594 29.09 0.46 -12.27
CA PHE A 594 28.63 1.75 -12.77
C PHE A 594 29.68 2.40 -13.65
N SER A 595 29.27 3.40 -14.43
CA SER A 595 30.18 4.19 -15.24
C SER A 595 29.91 5.68 -15.12
N ILE A 596 30.98 6.48 -15.16
CA ILE A 596 30.93 7.93 -15.04
C ILE A 596 31.89 8.58 -16.03
N GLY A 597 31.72 9.88 -16.28
CA GLY A 597 32.72 10.65 -17.02
C GLY A 597 34.00 10.80 -16.18
N SER A 598 35.18 10.73 -16.81
CA SER A 598 36.46 10.79 -16.10
C SER A 598 36.70 12.11 -15.35
N ARG A 599 36.00 13.17 -15.76
CA ARG A 599 36.06 14.51 -15.16
C ARG A 599 35.00 14.76 -14.08
N ARG A 600 34.10 13.81 -13.80
CA ARG A 600 33.02 13.99 -12.81
C ARG A 600 33.58 14.32 -11.43
N PHE A 601 34.62 13.61 -11.02
CA PHE A 601 35.33 13.86 -9.78
C PHE A 601 36.77 14.27 -10.08
N GLY A 602 37.24 15.36 -9.45
CA GLY A 602 38.60 15.88 -9.65
C GLY A 602 39.69 14.82 -9.41
N LEU A 603 39.48 13.97 -8.39
CA LEU A 603 40.37 12.87 -8.00
C LEU A 603 40.62 11.84 -9.12
N LEU A 604 39.70 11.71 -10.09
CA LEU A 604 39.73 10.67 -11.12
C LEU A 604 40.37 11.12 -12.44
N LYS A 605 40.73 12.41 -12.58
CA LYS A 605 41.33 12.96 -13.81
C LYS A 605 42.60 12.22 -14.26
N GLN A 606 43.38 11.71 -13.31
CA GLN A 606 44.62 10.97 -13.55
C GLN A 606 44.53 9.50 -13.05
N SER A 607 43.32 8.94 -12.99
CA SER A 607 43.11 7.55 -12.61
C SER A 607 43.79 6.57 -13.58
N SER A 608 44.13 5.36 -13.14
CA SER A 608 44.63 4.29 -14.01
C SER A 608 43.82 3.01 -13.79
N ILE A 609 43.69 2.20 -14.85
CA ILE A 609 42.98 0.91 -14.79
C ILE A 609 43.70 0.03 -13.76
N GLY A 610 42.92 -0.70 -12.96
CA GLY A 610 43.42 -1.57 -11.88
C GLY A 610 43.40 -0.93 -10.49
N LYS A 611 43.35 0.41 -10.40
CA LYS A 611 43.32 1.08 -9.10
C LYS A 611 42.00 0.91 -8.37
N VAL A 612 42.10 0.70 -7.06
CA VAL A 612 40.96 0.63 -6.15
C VAL A 612 40.66 2.02 -5.60
N TYR A 613 39.38 2.35 -5.56
CA TYR A 613 38.84 3.58 -4.99
C TYR A 613 37.72 3.22 -4.04
N LYS A 614 37.45 4.09 -3.07
CA LYS A 614 36.26 3.99 -2.24
C LYS A 614 35.25 5.06 -2.65
N PHE A 615 34.00 4.68 -2.78
CA PHE A 615 32.89 5.57 -3.11
C PHE A 615 31.79 5.46 -2.07
N LYS A 616 31.12 6.58 -1.77
CA LYS A 616 29.77 6.51 -1.20
C LYS A 616 28.79 6.39 -2.37
N LEU A 617 27.97 5.35 -2.35
CA LEU A 617 27.08 4.98 -3.46
C LEU A 617 25.62 5.03 -2.99
N HIS A 618 24.78 5.77 -3.70
CA HIS A 618 23.33 5.65 -3.54
C HIS A 618 22.82 4.47 -4.38
N LYS A 619 22.12 3.54 -3.74
CA LYS A 619 21.48 2.39 -4.39
C LYS A 619 20.03 2.76 -4.71
N GLN A 620 19.82 3.23 -5.94
CA GLN A 620 18.50 3.62 -6.44
C GLN A 620 17.73 2.38 -6.92
N GLU A 621 16.49 2.23 -6.45
CA GLU A 621 15.57 1.20 -6.93
C GLU A 621 14.89 1.66 -8.23
N ILE A 622 14.94 0.83 -9.27
CA ILE A 622 14.26 1.07 -10.55
C ILE A 622 13.24 -0.03 -10.77
N LYS A 623 11.97 0.33 -10.75
CA LYS A 623 10.87 -0.58 -11.10
C LYS A 623 10.69 -0.56 -12.62
N LYS A 624 10.85 -1.73 -13.25
CA LYS A 624 10.63 -1.91 -14.69
C LYS A 624 9.47 -2.88 -14.91
N GLU A 625 8.53 -2.50 -15.76
CA GLU A 625 7.56 -3.45 -16.30
C GLU A 625 8.26 -4.31 -17.35
N VAL A 626 8.21 -5.62 -17.16
CA VAL A 626 8.66 -6.62 -18.13
C VAL A 626 7.53 -7.58 -18.44
N GLU A 627 7.55 -8.16 -19.64
CA GLU A 627 6.61 -9.24 -19.94
C GLU A 627 6.82 -10.40 -18.97
N ALA A 628 5.73 -10.89 -18.40
CA ALA A 628 5.80 -12.06 -17.54
C ALA A 628 6.32 -13.26 -18.35
N LYS A 629 6.97 -14.20 -17.66
CA LYS A 629 7.50 -15.44 -18.25
C LYS A 629 6.44 -16.24 -19.04
N PHE A 630 5.17 -15.99 -18.74
CA PHE A 630 4.03 -16.50 -19.49
C PHE A 630 3.16 -15.34 -19.96
N ALA A 631 2.90 -15.25 -21.26
CA ALA A 631 2.18 -14.13 -21.89
C ALA A 631 0.77 -13.87 -21.32
N TRP A 632 0.12 -14.87 -20.73
CA TRP A 632 -1.22 -14.74 -20.11
C TRP A 632 -1.24 -14.02 -18.76
N MET A 633 -0.08 -13.88 -18.09
CA MET A 633 0.04 -13.13 -16.83
C MET A 633 0.22 -11.61 -17.05
N GLY A 634 0.23 -11.15 -18.30
CA GLY A 634 0.44 -9.74 -18.63
C GLY A 634 1.86 -9.26 -18.30
N LYS A 635 1.97 -8.02 -17.82
CA LYS A 635 3.24 -7.42 -17.44
C LYS A 635 3.50 -7.60 -15.95
N THR A 636 4.72 -7.97 -15.58
CA THR A 636 5.18 -8.02 -14.19
C THR A 636 6.18 -6.90 -13.93
N THR A 637 6.15 -6.35 -12.72
CA THR A 637 7.15 -5.36 -12.30
C THR A 637 8.34 -6.09 -11.70
N ILE A 638 9.53 -5.89 -12.25
CA ILE A 638 10.79 -6.30 -11.64
C ILE A 638 11.50 -5.10 -11.03
N THR A 639 12.20 -5.34 -9.93
CA THR A 639 13.06 -4.36 -9.29
C THR A 639 14.50 -4.56 -9.77
N ASP A 640 15.04 -3.53 -10.41
CA ASP A 640 16.45 -3.41 -10.80
C ASP A 640 17.13 -2.35 -9.92
N TYR A 641 18.46 -2.36 -9.84
CA TYR A 641 19.19 -1.41 -9.01
C TYR A 641 20.23 -0.65 -9.82
N LYS A 642 20.30 0.66 -9.59
CA LYS A 642 21.32 1.54 -10.16
C LYS A 642 22.13 2.18 -9.06
N TYR A 643 23.45 2.06 -9.16
CA TYR A 643 24.38 2.69 -8.22
C TYR A 643 24.79 4.07 -8.73
N ILE A 644 24.44 5.11 -7.97
CA ILE A 644 24.79 6.49 -8.26
C ILE A 644 25.97 6.88 -7.35
N PRO A 645 27.17 7.13 -7.91
CA PRO A 645 28.31 7.55 -7.10
C PRO A 645 28.15 9.00 -6.64
N LEU A 646 28.26 9.21 -5.33
CA LEU A 646 28.03 10.50 -4.68
C LEU A 646 29.35 11.25 -4.44
N ILE A 647 30.29 10.61 -3.74
CA ILE A 647 31.65 11.09 -3.50
C ILE A 647 32.66 9.96 -3.66
N VAL A 648 33.93 10.33 -3.90
CA VAL A 648 35.04 9.40 -4.13
C VAL A 648 36.25 9.78 -3.31
N ASP A 649 36.98 8.78 -2.84
CA ASP A 649 38.27 8.92 -2.21
C ASP A 649 39.21 7.76 -2.60
N LYS A 650 40.50 7.91 -2.33
CA LYS A 650 41.49 6.87 -2.57
C LYS A 650 41.26 5.69 -1.62
N SER A 651 41.44 4.48 -2.13
CA SER A 651 41.62 3.31 -1.27
C SER A 651 43.13 3.07 -1.06
N GLU A 652 43.46 2.50 0.09
CA GLU A 652 44.83 2.02 0.40
C GLU A 652 45.07 0.61 -0.13
N LYS A 653 44.04 -0.04 -0.68
CA LYS A 653 44.15 -1.38 -1.23
C LYS A 653 45.07 -1.41 -2.46
N PRO A 654 45.90 -2.47 -2.59
CA PRO A 654 46.73 -2.65 -3.78
C PRO A 654 45.88 -2.73 -5.06
N ASP A 655 46.49 -2.37 -6.18
CA ASP A 655 45.86 -2.50 -7.50
C ASP A 655 45.39 -3.95 -7.71
N TRP A 656 44.20 -4.11 -8.32
CA TRP A 656 43.55 -5.40 -8.60
C TRP A 656 43.17 -6.28 -7.40
N SER A 657 43.50 -5.89 -6.17
CA SER A 657 43.36 -6.74 -4.99
C SER A 657 41.93 -7.13 -4.60
N ILE A 658 40.91 -6.38 -5.05
CA ILE A 658 39.50 -6.67 -4.72
C ILE A 658 38.82 -7.63 -5.70
N LEU A 659 39.49 -8.00 -6.79
CA LEU A 659 38.99 -9.02 -7.71
C LEU A 659 39.65 -10.36 -7.40
N ASP A 660 38.87 -11.42 -7.55
CA ASP A 660 39.34 -12.79 -7.38
C ASP A 660 40.24 -13.20 -8.54
N ASP A 661 41.15 -14.14 -8.26
CA ASP A 661 41.99 -14.77 -9.26
C ASP A 661 41.23 -15.87 -10.00
N ILE A 662 41.51 -16.03 -11.28
CA ILE A 662 41.12 -17.18 -12.10
C ILE A 662 42.30 -17.64 -12.93
N TYR A 663 42.30 -18.94 -13.23
CA TYR A 663 43.33 -19.57 -14.04
C TYR A 663 42.68 -20.08 -15.33
N ALA A 664 43.41 -20.02 -16.43
CA ALA A 664 42.91 -20.47 -17.72
C ALA A 664 44.03 -21.02 -18.59
N THR A 665 43.68 -21.94 -19.48
CA THR A 665 44.58 -22.45 -20.54
C THR A 665 44.18 -21.86 -21.88
N ILE A 666 45.16 -21.51 -22.70
CA ILE A 666 44.92 -20.96 -24.03
C ILE A 666 44.49 -22.08 -24.97
N ASP A 667 43.23 -22.03 -25.40
CA ASP A 667 42.66 -23.07 -26.27
C ASP A 667 42.87 -22.74 -27.74
N TYR A 668 42.68 -21.47 -28.13
CA TYR A 668 42.80 -21.03 -29.52
C TYR A 668 43.17 -19.55 -29.61
N ILE A 669 43.94 -19.18 -30.64
CA ILE A 669 44.31 -17.79 -30.92
C ILE A 669 43.80 -17.42 -32.31
N ASN A 670 42.88 -16.46 -32.38
CA ASN A 670 42.42 -15.90 -33.64
C ASN A 670 43.31 -14.71 -34.02
N THR A 671 44.21 -14.91 -34.97
CA THR A 671 45.14 -13.89 -35.44
C THR A 671 44.46 -12.77 -36.24
N GLU A 672 43.45 -13.10 -37.06
CA GLU A 672 42.71 -12.12 -37.88
C GLU A 672 41.90 -11.14 -37.02
N LYS A 673 41.20 -11.65 -36.00
CA LYS A 673 40.36 -10.85 -35.10
C LYS A 673 41.12 -10.30 -33.90
N ASN A 674 42.39 -10.67 -33.74
CA ASN A 674 43.24 -10.31 -32.61
C ASN A 674 42.65 -10.70 -31.24
N ILE A 675 41.98 -11.86 -31.17
CA ILE A 675 41.28 -12.36 -29.98
C ILE A 675 41.90 -13.71 -29.57
N ILE A 676 42.15 -13.85 -28.27
CA ILE A 676 42.52 -15.10 -27.63
C ILE A 676 41.28 -15.74 -27.03
N HIS A 677 41.11 -17.03 -27.28
CA HIS A 677 40.14 -17.90 -26.62
C HIS A 677 40.86 -18.76 -25.58
N ALA A 678 40.41 -18.68 -24.34
CA ALA A 678 40.90 -19.49 -23.25
C ALA A 678 39.75 -20.21 -22.54
N ILE A 679 40.07 -21.30 -21.86
CA ILE A 679 39.13 -22.06 -21.03
C ILE A 679 39.60 -21.93 -19.59
N THR A 680 38.73 -21.40 -18.73
CA THR A 680 39.00 -21.20 -17.30
C THR A 680 38.91 -22.51 -16.52
N THR A 681 39.41 -22.48 -15.28
CA THR A 681 39.35 -23.63 -14.36
C THR A 681 37.95 -24.10 -14.01
N ASP A 682 36.95 -23.21 -14.09
CA ASP A 682 35.53 -23.54 -13.94
C ASP A 682 34.85 -23.94 -15.27
N ASN A 683 35.65 -24.27 -16.30
CA ASN A 683 35.21 -24.75 -17.62
C ASN A 683 34.34 -23.75 -18.39
N LYS A 684 34.65 -22.45 -18.27
CA LYS A 684 33.99 -21.40 -19.06
C LYS A 684 34.90 -20.91 -20.18
N GLU A 685 34.30 -20.73 -21.35
CA GLU A 685 34.96 -20.13 -22.50
C GLU A 685 35.04 -18.60 -22.30
N VAL A 686 36.26 -18.06 -22.36
CA VAL A 686 36.52 -16.62 -22.22
C VAL A 686 37.32 -16.09 -23.39
N PHE A 687 37.05 -14.83 -23.75
CA PHE A 687 37.63 -14.18 -24.92
C PHE A 687 38.22 -12.83 -24.53
N PHE A 688 39.47 -12.59 -24.87
CA PHE A 688 40.14 -11.32 -24.58
C PHE A 688 41.11 -10.95 -25.70
N PRO A 689 41.40 -9.65 -25.90
CA PRO A 689 42.33 -9.22 -26.95
C PRO A 689 43.74 -9.72 -26.65
N LYS A 690 44.52 -10.05 -27.69
CA LYS A 690 45.88 -10.60 -27.57
C LYS A 690 46.81 -9.79 -26.66
N GLY A 691 46.59 -8.48 -26.56
CA GLY A 691 47.33 -7.60 -25.66
C GLY A 691 48.82 -7.53 -25.99
N LYS A 692 49.64 -7.15 -25.00
CA LYS A 692 51.12 -7.07 -25.12
C LYS A 692 51.83 -8.38 -24.79
N ILE A 693 51.16 -9.29 -24.09
CA ILE A 693 51.75 -10.54 -23.60
C ILE A 693 51.76 -11.55 -24.74
N GLN A 694 52.93 -12.12 -25.00
CA GLN A 694 53.07 -13.14 -26.04
C GLN A 694 52.62 -14.49 -25.48
N LEU A 695 51.46 -14.94 -25.96
CA LEU A 695 50.84 -16.21 -25.57
C LEU A 695 50.77 -17.16 -26.77
N GLN A 696 50.91 -18.45 -26.50
CA GLN A 696 50.78 -19.55 -27.45
C GLN A 696 49.67 -20.51 -27.02
N ILE A 697 49.17 -21.32 -27.96
CA ILE A 697 48.19 -22.37 -27.66
C ILE A 697 48.82 -23.34 -26.66
N GLY A 698 48.08 -23.67 -25.59
CA GLY A 698 48.56 -24.52 -24.50
C GLY A 698 49.24 -23.76 -23.34
N ASP A 699 49.54 -22.47 -23.49
CA ASP A 699 50.02 -21.65 -22.38
C ASP A 699 48.96 -21.55 -21.26
N PHE A 700 49.44 -21.28 -20.05
CA PHE A 700 48.59 -21.02 -18.89
C PHE A 700 48.68 -19.57 -18.45
N ILE A 701 47.56 -19.05 -17.99
CA ILE A 701 47.48 -17.69 -17.46
C ILE A 701 46.84 -17.67 -16.08
N LYS A 702 47.29 -16.73 -15.27
CA LYS A 702 46.58 -16.22 -14.10
C LYS A 702 46.00 -14.85 -14.47
N ALA A 703 44.76 -14.60 -14.10
CA ALA A 703 44.10 -13.33 -14.37
C ALA A 703 43.17 -12.95 -13.21
N LYS A 704 42.87 -11.67 -13.12
CA LYS A 704 41.78 -11.14 -12.30
C LYS A 704 40.50 -11.15 -13.12
N TYR A 705 39.37 -11.49 -12.53
CA TYR A 705 38.12 -11.58 -13.28
C TYR A 705 36.93 -10.90 -12.62
N TYR A 706 35.94 -10.55 -13.43
CA TYR A 706 34.62 -10.15 -13.00
C TYR A 706 33.57 -10.54 -14.04
N SER A 707 32.32 -10.65 -13.58
CA SER A 707 31.18 -10.89 -14.47
C SER A 707 30.54 -9.57 -14.88
N LYS A 708 30.20 -9.45 -16.17
CA LYS A 708 29.52 -8.28 -16.74
C LYS A 708 28.31 -8.73 -17.53
N LYS A 709 27.16 -8.13 -17.26
CA LYS A 709 25.96 -8.34 -18.08
C LYS A 709 26.08 -7.53 -19.37
N VAL A 710 26.02 -8.20 -20.51
CA VAL A 710 26.01 -7.58 -21.84
C VAL A 710 24.76 -8.05 -22.55
N LYS A 711 23.77 -7.16 -22.69
CA LYS A 711 22.41 -7.51 -23.11
C LYS A 711 21.81 -8.56 -22.15
N ASP A 712 21.53 -9.76 -22.63
CA ASP A 712 20.96 -10.87 -21.84
C ASP A 712 21.99 -11.94 -21.48
N GLU A 713 23.26 -11.73 -21.83
CA GLU A 713 24.35 -12.66 -21.54
C GLU A 713 25.22 -12.16 -20.39
N ILE A 714 25.60 -13.07 -19.48
CA ILE A 714 26.66 -12.82 -18.51
C ILE A 714 27.98 -13.22 -19.15
N ARG A 715 28.89 -12.26 -19.29
CA ARG A 715 30.23 -12.48 -19.83
C ARG A 715 31.27 -12.34 -18.72
N ILE A 716 32.30 -13.18 -18.78
CA ILE A 716 33.46 -13.07 -17.89
C ILE A 716 34.52 -12.23 -18.58
N GLU A 717 34.95 -11.17 -17.90
CA GLU A 717 36.00 -10.28 -18.35
C GLU A 717 37.29 -10.59 -17.58
N LEU A 718 38.40 -10.75 -18.30
CA LEU A 718 39.73 -10.97 -17.72
C LEU A 718 40.55 -9.68 -17.73
N LYS A 719 41.24 -9.42 -16.62
CA LYS A 719 42.15 -8.28 -16.41
C LYS A 719 43.42 -8.75 -15.70
N ASP A 720 44.45 -7.91 -15.70
CA ASP A 720 45.75 -8.21 -15.08
C ASP A 720 46.29 -9.61 -15.42
N ILE A 721 46.24 -9.93 -16.71
CA ILE A 721 46.59 -11.25 -17.21
C ILE A 721 48.11 -11.42 -17.11
N ALA A 722 48.57 -12.53 -16.55
CA ALA A 722 49.97 -12.91 -16.51
C ALA A 722 50.13 -14.35 -17.00
N LYS A 723 51.14 -14.61 -17.83
CA LYS A 723 51.56 -15.98 -18.16
C LYS A 723 52.15 -16.63 -16.92
N ILE A 724 51.79 -17.87 -16.65
CA ILE A 724 52.31 -18.65 -15.53
C ILE A 724 52.80 -20.01 -16.02
N ASP A 725 53.69 -20.62 -15.24
CA ASP A 725 54.19 -21.96 -15.52
C ASP A 725 53.11 -23.01 -15.28
N LYS A 726 53.21 -24.11 -16.03
CA LYS A 726 52.23 -25.19 -16.05
C LYS A 726 52.03 -25.78 -14.66
N GLU A 727 53.12 -26.02 -13.93
CA GLU A 727 53.14 -26.66 -12.62
C GLU A 727 52.30 -25.86 -11.60
N ASN A 728 52.34 -24.53 -11.70
CA ASN A 728 51.58 -23.62 -10.84
C ASN A 728 50.12 -23.47 -11.28
N ALA A 729 49.81 -23.71 -12.55
CA ALA A 729 48.47 -23.57 -13.11
C ALA A 729 47.61 -24.80 -12.91
N VAL A 730 48.17 -25.98 -13.20
CA VAL A 730 47.44 -27.26 -13.33
C VAL A 730 46.70 -27.64 -12.06
N VAL A 731 47.28 -27.36 -10.89
CA VAL A 731 46.70 -27.65 -9.58
C VAL A 731 45.31 -27.02 -9.35
N HIS A 732 44.96 -25.99 -10.13
CA HIS A 732 43.66 -25.31 -10.05
C HIS A 732 42.60 -25.89 -11.00
N PHE A 733 42.95 -26.78 -11.92
CA PHE A 733 42.03 -27.39 -12.88
C PHE A 733 41.33 -28.62 -12.32
N SER A 734 40.20 -28.98 -12.95
CA SER A 734 39.45 -30.20 -12.60
C SER A 734 40.33 -31.44 -12.79
N LYS A 735 40.30 -32.34 -11.80
CA LYS A 735 41.06 -33.58 -11.77
C LYS A 735 40.10 -34.78 -11.78
N ILE A 736 40.46 -35.84 -12.48
CA ILE A 736 39.73 -37.12 -12.44
C ILE A 736 40.69 -38.31 -12.49
N ILE A 737 40.32 -39.38 -11.79
CA ILE A 737 40.96 -40.69 -11.90
C ILE A 737 40.25 -41.48 -13.00
N ALA A 738 40.95 -41.76 -14.09
CA ALA A 738 40.43 -42.42 -15.28
C ALA A 738 41.12 -43.77 -15.52
N VAL A 739 40.40 -44.73 -16.08
CA VAL A 739 40.95 -46.02 -16.50
C VAL A 739 41.18 -46.02 -18.01
N ILE A 740 42.29 -46.62 -18.46
CA ILE A 740 42.51 -46.90 -19.88
C ILE A 740 41.65 -48.10 -20.28
N ASP A 741 40.67 -47.92 -21.16
CA ASP A 741 39.74 -48.98 -21.58
C ASP A 741 40.02 -49.54 -22.98
N GLY A 742 40.89 -48.88 -23.75
CA GLY A 742 41.31 -49.33 -25.06
C GLY A 742 42.67 -48.78 -25.46
N VAL A 743 43.58 -49.64 -25.94
CA VAL A 743 44.86 -49.21 -26.53
C VAL A 743 44.91 -49.59 -28.00
N ASN A 744 45.08 -48.60 -28.89
CA ASN A 744 45.22 -48.81 -30.32
C ASN A 744 46.65 -48.47 -30.77
N LYS A 745 47.48 -49.50 -30.89
CA LYS A 745 48.89 -49.36 -31.29
C LYS A 745 49.05 -48.91 -32.74
N GLU A 746 48.17 -49.33 -33.66
CA GLU A 746 48.24 -48.92 -35.08
C GLU A 746 47.98 -47.42 -35.26
N LYS A 747 47.04 -46.87 -34.48
CA LYS A 747 46.68 -45.45 -34.52
C LYS A 747 47.48 -44.59 -33.53
N ASN A 748 48.41 -45.19 -32.79
CA ASN A 748 49.23 -44.56 -31.75
C ASN A 748 48.38 -43.74 -30.75
N LEU A 749 47.30 -44.33 -30.23
CA LEU A 749 46.40 -43.69 -29.28
C LEU A 749 45.79 -44.70 -28.29
N PHE A 750 45.31 -44.20 -27.16
CA PHE A 750 44.51 -44.96 -26.22
C PHE A 750 43.26 -44.17 -25.79
N HIS A 751 42.20 -44.89 -25.46
CA HIS A 751 40.97 -44.35 -24.90
C HIS A 751 41.04 -44.41 -23.37
N TYR A 752 40.45 -43.41 -22.73
CA TYR A 752 40.33 -43.34 -21.29
C TYR A 752 38.90 -43.01 -20.89
N VAL A 753 38.48 -43.51 -19.74
CA VAL A 753 37.17 -43.26 -19.15
C VAL A 753 37.34 -42.87 -17.70
N GLY A 754 36.94 -41.65 -17.34
CA GLY A 754 36.83 -41.19 -15.95
C GLY A 754 35.39 -41.23 -15.43
N SER A 755 34.43 -40.99 -16.31
CA SER A 755 32.99 -41.13 -16.07
C SER A 755 32.22 -41.22 -17.39
N ALA A 756 30.90 -41.41 -17.34
CA ALA A 756 30.05 -41.38 -18.54
C ALA A 756 30.13 -40.05 -19.31
N THR A 757 30.45 -38.94 -18.63
CA THR A 757 30.56 -37.59 -19.24
C THR A 757 31.99 -37.13 -19.45
N VAL A 758 32.98 -37.81 -18.84
CA VAL A 758 34.40 -37.48 -18.93
C VAL A 758 35.17 -38.69 -19.43
N GLN A 759 35.32 -38.74 -20.75
CA GLN A 759 36.05 -39.78 -21.48
C GLN A 759 36.67 -39.17 -22.74
N GLY A 760 37.66 -39.82 -23.32
CA GLY A 760 38.31 -39.30 -24.51
C GLY A 760 39.46 -40.15 -25.00
N ILE A 761 40.20 -39.59 -25.95
CA ILE A 761 41.34 -40.24 -26.59
C ILE A 761 42.60 -39.43 -26.29
N ILE A 762 43.69 -40.11 -25.95
CA ILE A 762 45.03 -39.54 -25.81
C ILE A 762 45.94 -40.20 -26.83
N ARG A 763 46.71 -39.42 -27.58
CA ARG A 763 47.72 -39.94 -28.52
C ARG A 763 49.04 -40.19 -27.79
N PHE A 764 49.82 -41.15 -28.28
CA PHE A 764 51.14 -41.45 -27.70
C PHE A 764 52.12 -40.28 -27.80
N THR A 765 51.87 -39.32 -28.70
CA THR A 765 52.66 -38.09 -28.82
C THR A 765 52.32 -37.04 -27.75
N GLU A 766 51.25 -37.23 -26.99
CA GLU A 766 50.76 -36.28 -25.99
C GLU A 766 51.18 -36.64 -24.56
N THR A 767 51.79 -37.83 -24.37
CA THR A 767 52.21 -38.34 -23.06
C THR A 767 53.32 -39.37 -23.21
N ASP A 768 54.25 -39.40 -22.27
CA ASP A 768 55.30 -40.42 -22.19
C ASP A 768 54.84 -41.71 -21.47
N ILE A 769 53.58 -41.74 -21.03
CA ILE A 769 53.00 -42.89 -20.32
C ILE A 769 52.87 -44.08 -21.26
N ILE A 770 53.35 -45.23 -20.80
CA ILE A 770 53.16 -46.51 -21.50
C ILE A 770 51.71 -46.96 -21.23
N PRO A 771 50.83 -46.98 -22.25
CA PRO A 771 49.42 -47.26 -22.04
C PRO A 771 49.15 -48.76 -21.97
N GLU A 772 48.42 -49.17 -20.94
CA GLU A 772 47.98 -50.55 -20.71
C GLU A 772 46.51 -50.54 -20.30
N GLU A 773 45.68 -51.42 -20.90
CA GLU A 773 44.27 -51.50 -20.54
C GLU A 773 44.10 -51.90 -19.06
N GLY A 774 43.23 -51.19 -18.34
CA GLY A 774 43.05 -51.34 -16.90
C GLY A 774 43.97 -50.47 -16.04
N LYS A 775 45.01 -49.85 -16.60
CA LYS A 775 45.85 -48.89 -15.88
C LYS A 775 45.06 -47.62 -15.56
N PHE A 776 45.20 -47.13 -14.33
CA PHE A 776 44.60 -45.86 -13.90
C PHE A 776 45.56 -44.69 -14.11
N LEU A 777 44.99 -43.56 -14.52
CA LEU A 777 45.67 -42.31 -14.78
C LEU A 777 44.99 -41.20 -13.99
N GLU A 778 45.78 -40.27 -13.49
CA GLU A 778 45.28 -38.99 -12.99
C GLU A 778 45.30 -37.97 -14.13
N ILE A 779 44.13 -37.45 -14.49
CA ILE A 779 43.96 -36.52 -15.60
C ILE A 779 43.44 -35.20 -15.07
N PHE A 780 44.24 -34.14 -15.23
CA PHE A 780 43.77 -32.76 -15.13
C PHE A 780 43.22 -32.34 -16.49
N TYR A 781 42.02 -31.77 -16.52
CA TYR A 781 41.33 -31.48 -17.78
C TYR A 781 40.55 -30.17 -17.75
N THR A 782 40.23 -29.69 -18.95
CA THR A 782 39.16 -28.71 -19.19
C THR A 782 38.07 -29.33 -20.03
N SER A 783 36.90 -28.71 -20.00
CA SER A 783 35.78 -29.09 -20.82
C SER A 783 35.14 -27.88 -21.50
N LYS A 784 34.61 -28.08 -22.71
CA LYS A 784 33.81 -27.10 -23.44
C LYS A 784 32.68 -27.78 -24.19
N LYS A 785 31.62 -27.03 -24.51
CA LYS A 785 30.52 -27.58 -25.31
C LYS A 785 30.90 -27.59 -26.79
N HIS A 786 30.51 -28.64 -27.49
CA HIS A 786 30.63 -28.66 -28.94
C HIS A 786 29.59 -27.70 -29.55
N ARG A 787 29.98 -26.93 -30.58
CA ARG A 787 29.15 -25.83 -31.11
C ARG A 787 27.83 -26.28 -31.76
N THR A 788 27.82 -27.49 -32.34
CA THR A 788 26.70 -28.02 -33.13
C THR A 788 26.10 -29.31 -32.57
N GLU A 789 26.83 -29.97 -31.67
CA GLU A 789 26.42 -31.26 -31.12
C GLU A 789 26.29 -31.04 -29.61
N ASN A 790 25.25 -31.57 -28.98
CA ASN A 790 25.03 -31.42 -27.55
C ASN A 790 25.98 -32.35 -26.73
N ARG A 791 27.26 -32.37 -27.10
CA ARG A 791 28.32 -33.16 -26.47
C ARG A 791 29.37 -32.24 -25.85
N THR A 792 29.98 -32.71 -24.77
CA THR A 792 31.08 -32.03 -24.09
C THR A 792 32.41 -32.54 -24.64
N ILE A 793 33.29 -31.64 -25.02
CA ILE A 793 34.66 -31.95 -25.43
C ILE A 793 35.55 -31.86 -24.20
N ILE A 794 36.19 -32.95 -23.82
CA ILE A 794 37.20 -32.99 -22.76
C ILE A 794 38.58 -32.81 -23.37
N LYS A 795 39.36 -31.88 -22.82
CA LYS A 795 40.73 -31.61 -23.23
C LYS A 795 41.68 -31.89 -22.06
N PRO A 796 42.47 -32.96 -22.11
CA PRO A 796 43.52 -33.22 -21.13
C PRO A 796 44.54 -32.07 -21.11
N ILE A 797 44.96 -31.70 -19.91
CA ILE A 797 45.94 -30.63 -19.65
C ILE A 797 47.24 -31.25 -19.12
N GLN A 798 47.09 -32.19 -18.21
CA GLN A 798 48.18 -32.97 -17.65
C GLN A 798 47.68 -34.37 -17.33
N ILE A 799 48.52 -35.36 -17.61
CA ILE A 799 48.24 -36.77 -17.42
C ILE A 799 49.41 -37.31 -16.61
N ASN A 800 49.11 -37.88 -15.45
CA ASN A 800 50.09 -38.48 -14.55
C ASN A 800 49.75 -39.97 -14.36
N GLU A 801 50.76 -40.80 -14.16
CA GLU A 801 50.55 -42.14 -13.63
C GLU A 801 50.09 -42.04 -12.17
N THR A 802 49.22 -42.95 -11.75
CA THR A 802 48.72 -43.00 -10.38
C THR A 802 48.48 -44.44 -9.95
N GLU A 803 48.69 -44.70 -8.66
CA GLU A 803 48.27 -45.95 -8.01
C GLU A 803 46.83 -45.85 -7.46
N GLU A 804 46.25 -44.64 -7.48
CA GLU A 804 44.87 -44.40 -7.05
C GLU A 804 43.88 -45.08 -8.02
N ILE A 805 43.00 -45.91 -7.49
CA ILE A 805 41.94 -46.59 -8.25
C ILE A 805 40.60 -45.90 -8.02
N ASN A 806 39.74 -45.91 -9.04
CA ASN A 806 38.35 -45.51 -8.92
C ASN A 806 37.45 -46.76 -8.91
N PRO A 807 36.89 -47.17 -7.76
CA PRO A 807 36.06 -48.38 -7.65
C PRO A 807 34.80 -48.36 -8.52
N LYS A 808 34.39 -47.20 -9.04
CA LYS A 808 33.26 -47.10 -9.98
C LYS A 808 33.61 -47.53 -11.40
N LEU A 809 34.89 -47.61 -11.72
CA LEU A 809 35.41 -47.90 -13.06
C LEU A 809 36.03 -49.29 -13.18
N ILE A 810 36.20 -50.01 -12.08
CA ILE A 810 36.76 -51.36 -12.03
C ILE A 810 35.98 -52.23 -11.04
N LYS A 811 35.76 -53.50 -11.37
CA LYS A 811 35.15 -54.47 -10.46
C LYS A 811 35.65 -55.88 -10.73
N SER A 812 35.63 -56.71 -9.68
CA SER A 812 35.87 -58.15 -9.79
C SER A 812 34.53 -58.88 -9.93
N ILE A 813 34.47 -59.87 -10.82
CA ILE A 813 33.29 -60.69 -11.10
C ILE A 813 33.69 -62.15 -10.95
N ASN A 814 32.95 -62.90 -10.16
CA ASN A 814 33.15 -64.35 -9.99
C ASN A 814 31.99 -65.10 -10.64
N GLY A 815 32.29 -66.16 -11.36
CA GLY A 815 31.25 -67.01 -11.94
C GLY A 815 31.78 -68.06 -12.91
N ILE A 816 30.84 -68.82 -13.47
CA ILE A 816 31.13 -69.77 -14.54
C ILE A 816 31.21 -68.99 -15.86
N LEU A 817 32.34 -69.12 -16.56
CA LEU A 817 32.52 -68.64 -17.92
C LEU A 817 31.92 -69.65 -18.90
N VAL A 818 30.91 -69.22 -19.65
CA VAL A 818 30.24 -69.99 -20.70
C VAL A 818 30.76 -69.55 -22.06
N LEU A 819 31.46 -70.44 -22.76
CA LEU A 819 32.04 -70.20 -24.07
C LEU A 819 31.00 -70.34 -25.19
N LYS A 820 31.18 -69.53 -26.23
CA LYS A 820 30.33 -69.45 -27.42
C LYS A 820 31.17 -69.56 -28.68
N TYR A 821 30.63 -70.22 -29.70
CA TYR A 821 31.32 -70.55 -30.94
C TYR A 821 30.47 -70.09 -32.12
N LYS A 822 31.09 -69.46 -33.11
CA LYS A 822 30.41 -69.04 -34.35
C LYS A 822 30.58 -70.11 -35.41
N THR A 823 29.48 -70.75 -35.81
CA THR A 823 29.43 -71.72 -36.90
C THR A 823 28.67 -71.14 -38.10
N SER A 824 28.63 -71.85 -39.22
CA SER A 824 27.89 -71.43 -40.43
C SER A 824 26.37 -71.32 -40.20
N GLY A 825 25.83 -71.94 -39.14
CA GLY A 825 24.41 -71.94 -38.80
C GLY A 825 24.00 -70.98 -37.69
N GLY A 826 24.94 -70.30 -37.02
CA GLY A 826 24.65 -69.40 -35.91
C GLY A 826 25.72 -69.39 -34.82
N THR A 827 25.36 -68.88 -33.64
CA THR A 827 26.20 -69.00 -32.43
C THR A 827 25.70 -70.16 -31.61
N VAL A 828 26.60 -71.08 -31.25
CA VAL A 828 26.31 -72.27 -30.42
C VAL A 828 27.09 -72.24 -29.12
N ASP A 829 26.58 -72.93 -28.10
CA ASP A 829 27.20 -73.01 -26.78
C ASP A 829 28.22 -74.15 -26.73
N PHE A 830 29.13 -74.12 -25.74
CA PHE A 830 30.13 -75.17 -25.53
C PHE A 830 29.56 -76.60 -25.53
N TYR A 831 28.37 -76.81 -24.97
CA TYR A 831 27.75 -78.14 -24.87
C TYR A 831 27.00 -78.57 -26.13
N ASP A 832 26.77 -77.64 -27.07
CA ASP A 832 26.04 -77.90 -28.33
C ASP A 832 27.00 -78.10 -29.52
N LEU A 833 28.31 -78.14 -29.27
CA LEU A 833 29.32 -78.50 -30.26
C LEU A 833 29.38 -80.02 -30.42
N ASP A 834 29.34 -80.50 -31.67
CA ASP A 834 29.59 -81.90 -31.98
C ASP A 834 31.04 -82.29 -31.60
N GLU A 835 31.26 -83.55 -31.19
CA GLU A 835 32.57 -84.03 -30.71
C GLU A 835 33.70 -83.79 -31.73
N ASP A 836 33.40 -83.86 -33.03
CA ASP A 836 34.34 -83.60 -34.12
C ASP A 836 34.72 -82.10 -34.25
N ASP A 837 33.81 -81.18 -33.88
CA ASP A 837 34.04 -79.74 -33.93
C ASP A 837 34.81 -79.22 -32.70
N MET A 838 34.72 -79.91 -31.56
CA MET A 838 35.41 -79.52 -30.32
C MET A 838 36.95 -79.50 -30.43
N SER A 839 37.54 -80.34 -31.28
CA SER A 839 39.00 -80.43 -31.42
C SER A 839 39.63 -79.36 -32.32
N TYR A 840 38.84 -78.70 -33.17
CA TYR A 840 39.35 -77.75 -34.17
C TYR A 840 38.85 -76.31 -33.98
N THR A 841 37.84 -76.11 -33.14
CA THR A 841 37.18 -74.81 -33.00
C THR A 841 37.62 -74.09 -31.72
N SER A 842 38.21 -72.90 -31.89
CA SER A 842 38.52 -72.02 -30.76
C SER A 842 37.28 -71.21 -30.38
N PRO A 843 37.01 -70.97 -29.08
CA PRO A 843 35.88 -70.17 -28.67
C PRO A 843 35.98 -68.76 -29.25
N ASP A 844 34.88 -68.23 -29.76
CA ASP A 844 34.84 -66.90 -30.38
C ASP A 844 34.55 -65.79 -29.38
N PHE A 845 33.88 -66.12 -28.27
CA PHE A 845 33.65 -65.25 -27.12
C PHE A 845 33.07 -66.08 -25.98
N GLY A 846 32.85 -65.47 -24.83
CA GLY A 846 32.14 -66.10 -23.72
C GLY A 846 31.36 -65.10 -22.89
N PHE A 847 30.61 -65.60 -21.92
CA PHE A 847 29.92 -64.79 -20.93
C PHE A 847 30.17 -65.29 -19.52
N VAL A 848 30.35 -64.38 -18.57
CA VAL A 848 30.28 -64.64 -17.14
C VAL A 848 29.13 -63.83 -16.56
N GLY A 849 28.01 -64.49 -16.23
CA GLY A 849 26.74 -63.80 -16.01
C GLY A 849 26.34 -63.00 -17.26
N ASP A 850 26.08 -61.71 -17.10
CA ASP A 850 25.73 -60.79 -18.21
C ASP A 850 26.96 -60.12 -18.86
N PHE A 851 28.19 -60.47 -18.45
CA PHE A 851 29.40 -59.80 -18.92
C PHE A 851 30.03 -60.53 -20.10
N TYR A 852 30.12 -59.84 -21.23
CA TYR A 852 30.77 -60.33 -22.44
C TYR A 852 32.29 -60.42 -22.27
N VAL A 853 32.84 -61.56 -22.65
CA VAL A 853 34.27 -61.87 -22.64
C VAL A 853 34.74 -62.07 -24.09
N PRO A 854 35.59 -61.18 -24.63
CA PRO A 854 36.01 -61.23 -26.02
C PRO A 854 37.05 -62.35 -26.29
N LYS A 855 37.12 -62.81 -27.56
CA LYS A 855 38.04 -63.87 -28.02
C LYS A 855 39.49 -63.66 -27.56
N ASN A 856 40.00 -62.44 -27.68
CA ASN A 856 41.39 -62.13 -27.35
C ASN A 856 41.70 -62.42 -25.88
N VAL A 857 40.81 -62.03 -24.96
CA VAL A 857 40.97 -62.29 -23.52
C VAL A 857 40.89 -63.79 -23.23
N LEU A 858 40.05 -64.55 -23.93
CA LEU A 858 40.01 -66.01 -23.83
C LEU A 858 41.32 -66.65 -24.31
N CYS A 859 41.81 -66.25 -25.48
CA CYS A 859 43.04 -66.75 -26.08
C CYS A 859 44.27 -66.45 -25.22
N GLU A 860 44.39 -65.22 -24.70
CA GLU A 860 45.48 -64.80 -23.82
C GLU A 860 45.54 -65.65 -22.55
N ASN A 861 44.38 -66.02 -22.01
CA ASN A 861 44.26 -66.86 -20.81
C ASN A 861 44.16 -68.37 -21.13
N LYS A 862 44.35 -68.77 -22.40
CA LYS A 862 44.28 -70.16 -22.88
C LYS A 862 43.00 -70.90 -22.46
N ILE A 863 41.88 -70.18 -22.43
CA ILE A 863 40.59 -70.74 -22.04
C ILE A 863 39.96 -71.44 -23.25
N THR A 864 39.86 -72.76 -23.19
CA THR A 864 39.29 -73.60 -24.26
C THR A 864 38.01 -74.34 -23.83
N THR A 865 37.68 -74.35 -22.54
CA THR A 865 36.49 -74.99 -21.98
C THR A 865 35.80 -74.07 -20.97
N ASN A 866 34.50 -74.31 -20.72
CA ASN A 866 33.79 -73.67 -19.61
C ASN A 866 34.55 -73.93 -18.30
N CYS A 867 34.69 -72.89 -17.47
CA CYS A 867 35.38 -73.00 -16.19
C CYS A 867 34.92 -71.90 -15.21
N ASN A 868 35.17 -72.13 -13.91
CA ASN A 868 35.05 -71.08 -12.91
C ASN A 868 36.20 -70.10 -13.08
N ILE A 869 35.85 -68.83 -13.01
CA ILE A 869 36.81 -67.73 -13.18
C ILE A 869 36.55 -66.63 -12.15
N THR A 870 37.62 -65.88 -11.91
CA THR A 870 37.58 -64.51 -11.39
C THR A 870 37.94 -63.59 -12.54
N ALA A 871 37.05 -62.67 -12.92
CA ALA A 871 37.26 -61.69 -13.98
C ALA A 871 37.45 -60.28 -13.42
N THR A 872 38.35 -59.52 -14.02
CA THR A 872 38.44 -58.07 -13.80
C THR A 872 37.75 -57.36 -14.95
N ALA A 873 36.71 -56.60 -14.63
CA ALA A 873 35.95 -55.77 -15.56
C ALA A 873 36.24 -54.29 -15.32
N ILE A 874 36.40 -53.55 -16.41
CA ILE A 874 36.51 -52.09 -16.39
C ILE A 874 35.34 -51.46 -17.15
N PHE A 875 35.01 -50.22 -16.80
CA PHE A 875 33.93 -49.49 -17.44
C PHE A 875 34.43 -48.76 -18.71
N SER A 876 33.86 -49.07 -19.87
CA SER A 876 34.23 -48.48 -21.17
C SER A 876 33.33 -47.31 -21.60
N GLY A 877 32.65 -46.66 -20.66
CA GLY A 877 31.80 -45.49 -20.90
C GLY A 877 30.30 -45.80 -21.04
N ASP A 878 29.95 -46.92 -21.65
CA ASP A 878 28.56 -47.39 -21.86
C ASP A 878 28.30 -48.80 -21.29
N LYS A 879 29.32 -49.66 -21.31
CA LYS A 879 29.26 -51.05 -20.84
C LYS A 879 30.49 -51.43 -20.04
N TRP A 880 30.42 -52.59 -19.42
CA TRP A 880 31.56 -53.20 -18.73
C TRP A 880 32.30 -54.13 -19.69
N LYS A 881 33.62 -53.96 -19.77
CA LYS A 881 34.52 -54.75 -20.60
C LYS A 881 35.40 -55.61 -19.68
N ILE A 882 35.43 -56.91 -19.93
CA ILE A 882 36.33 -57.83 -19.23
C ILE A 882 37.72 -57.72 -19.87
N ILE A 883 38.74 -57.47 -19.04
CA ILE A 883 40.13 -57.28 -19.50
C ILE A 883 41.09 -58.34 -18.97
N LYS A 884 40.75 -59.02 -17.88
CA LYS A 884 41.59 -60.07 -17.28
C LYS A 884 40.71 -61.19 -16.74
N LEU A 885 41.20 -62.42 -16.87
CA LEU A 885 40.59 -63.62 -16.30
C LEU A 885 41.63 -64.38 -15.48
N GLU A 886 41.19 -64.99 -14.40
CA GLU A 886 41.97 -65.94 -13.61
C GLU A 886 41.10 -67.18 -13.41
N LYS A 887 41.59 -68.33 -13.86
CA LYS A 887 40.89 -69.60 -13.65
C LYS A 887 40.96 -69.97 -12.17
N VAL A 888 39.81 -70.27 -11.58
CA VAL A 888 39.67 -70.66 -10.18
C VAL A 888 39.75 -72.17 -10.03
#